data_AF-A0A9E0VJD6-F1
#
_entry.id   AF-A0A9E0VJD6-F1
#
_cell.length_a   1.000
_cell.length_b   1.000
_cell.length_c   1.000
_cell.angle_alpha   90.00
_cell.angle_beta   90.00
_cell.angle_gamma   90.00
#
_symmetry.space_group_name_H-M   'P 1'
#
loop_
_entity.id
_entity.type
_entity.pdbx_description
1 polymer ?
#
loop_
_entity_poly.entity_id
_entity_poly.type
_entity_poly.pdbx_seq_one_letter_code
_entity_poly.pdbx_strand_id
1 'polypeptide(L)'
;MGEIIIPVHFANSREFTRAAQHFDKFGKYTLADPKHDAREYKEFWDEEERRCKEGYTVAGVTITGAHYDYLNYGRIQLVKEPTKAQLQELNQGRKIKGTKKEFFPTFWDGDYHYFQALKKAGDLGLHLCVGKSRRKGYSFKNGKVAENIYNFKPNSITVIGAFDSSYLYPEGTMAMVKRYMSWRNRHTDWFKRRLINKQDHLKAGVQIDGEDRGFLSQVIAVTFKDNPGAARGKDGTLVMFEEAGKFPNLIQSIMSTAPTLEAGGFITGQMLVYGTGGGKDSDWTGFEEVFYNPDKYNMLAFDNVWDEDGEGSTCGFFVPVHQNHEGFIDDNGNSKLVEAKNFQEQIRADLAANANGSSTLDDYCMENPFTPAEAFKRSSNNIFPTVLLDKRLTKMKLEKTSMSMSRHGSLVRGVSGMYEFLTNDKLKQLGLPYHNPILNFPPEKDKDLTGCLTIWSSPYRDPSTNRVPDNLYRIWHDPYAVDKDSKNISFKDSMGVAWVYERPNLITPSKGNILVALDIGRPSRVDDYNERLFALAEFYNAKINFENDRGDVIGYAKRKKLLHWLVEEFIPLLKKETSKATTNRSWGISVSDERVKGMGAVYLRDWITEVVRTLDDGSKKLILDFFYDEGVIQELLKWNKIGNFDRVSALIVGMFDIHEHENLIIKESRAKNKSANSFFNRTMFT
;
A
#
# COMPACT_ATOMS: atom_id res chain seq x y z
N MET A 1 -1.01 -21.62 -15.61
CA MET A 1 -0.03 -21.30 -14.56
C MET A 1 1.37 -21.20 -15.19
N GLY A 2 2.17 -20.24 -14.74
CA GLY A 2 3.47 -19.93 -15.33
C GLY A 2 4.60 -20.80 -14.76
N GLU A 3 4.88 -21.95 -15.36
CA GLU A 3 6.06 -22.82 -15.06
C GLU A 3 7.43 -22.19 -15.43
N ILE A 4 7.62 -20.87 -15.34
CA ILE A 4 8.86 -20.19 -15.79
C ILE A 4 9.96 -20.21 -14.72
N ILE A 5 9.60 -20.47 -13.46
CA ILE A 5 10.53 -20.41 -12.31
C ILE A 5 10.98 -21.82 -11.93
N ILE A 6 11.50 -22.56 -12.92
CA ILE A 6 12.26 -23.78 -12.64
C ILE A 6 13.71 -23.34 -12.38
N PRO A 7 14.41 -23.86 -11.35
CA PRO A 7 15.84 -23.61 -11.19
C PRO A 7 16.60 -24.20 -12.39
N VAL A 8 16.90 -23.36 -13.37
CA VAL A 8 17.71 -23.71 -14.54
C VAL A 8 19.13 -23.26 -14.26
N HIS A 9 20.07 -24.20 -14.32
CA HIS A 9 21.49 -23.91 -14.23
C HIS A 9 22.10 -23.86 -15.63
N PHE A 10 22.64 -22.72 -16.02
CA PHE A 10 23.20 -22.48 -17.35
C PHE A 10 24.69 -22.84 -17.39
N ALA A 11 25.11 -23.42 -18.50
CA ALA A 11 26.51 -23.68 -18.82
C ALA A 11 26.84 -23.09 -20.19
N ASN A 12 28.05 -22.53 -20.34
CA ASN A 12 28.54 -21.92 -21.58
C ASN A 12 27.62 -20.82 -22.13
N SER A 13 27.10 -19.94 -21.26
CA SER A 13 26.18 -18.87 -21.67
C SER A 13 26.80 -17.81 -22.58
N ARG A 14 28.13 -17.81 -22.72
CA ARG A 14 28.89 -17.00 -23.69
C ARG A 14 28.47 -17.26 -25.13
N GLU A 15 27.89 -18.42 -25.43
CA GLU A 15 27.34 -18.70 -26.76
C GLU A 15 26.22 -17.73 -27.17
N PHE A 16 25.51 -17.16 -26.19
CA PHE A 16 24.47 -16.15 -26.43
C PHE A 16 25.02 -14.77 -26.75
N THR A 17 26.32 -14.51 -26.54
CA THR A 17 26.95 -13.18 -26.67
C THR A 17 28.02 -13.11 -27.76
N ARG A 18 27.99 -14.03 -28.72
CA ARG A 18 29.00 -14.14 -29.80
C ARG A 18 29.22 -12.83 -30.57
N ALA A 19 28.16 -12.10 -30.91
CA ALA A 19 28.28 -10.87 -31.68
C ALA A 19 28.89 -9.73 -30.83
N ALA A 20 28.51 -9.61 -29.55
CA ALA A 20 29.18 -8.69 -28.63
C ALA A 20 30.67 -9.01 -28.45
N GLN A 21 31.02 -10.29 -28.28
CA GLN A 21 32.41 -10.72 -28.15
C GLN A 21 33.24 -10.41 -29.40
N HIS A 22 32.65 -10.62 -30.59
CA HIS A 22 33.29 -10.25 -31.85
C HIS A 22 33.53 -8.74 -31.92
N PHE A 23 32.52 -7.94 -31.54
CA PHE A 23 32.66 -6.48 -31.52
C PHE A 23 33.72 -6.01 -30.52
N ASP A 24 33.77 -6.55 -29.30
CA ASP A 24 34.78 -6.17 -28.31
C ASP A 24 36.20 -6.54 -28.77
N LYS A 25 36.36 -7.62 -29.56
CA LYS A 25 37.65 -8.05 -30.10
C LYS A 25 38.10 -7.22 -31.31
N PHE A 26 37.20 -6.87 -32.22
CA PHE A 26 37.55 -6.31 -33.53
C PHE A 26 37.06 -4.88 -33.76
N GLY A 27 36.23 -4.32 -32.88
CA GLY A 27 35.59 -3.02 -33.04
C GLY A 27 34.47 -2.99 -34.10
N LYS A 28 34.10 -4.15 -34.66
CA LYS A 28 33.04 -4.33 -35.67
C LYS A 28 32.37 -5.70 -35.52
N TYR A 29 31.11 -5.82 -35.93
CA TYR A 29 30.33 -7.05 -35.76
C TYR A 29 30.65 -8.14 -36.79
N THR A 30 31.16 -7.75 -37.96
CA THR A 30 31.62 -8.69 -39.00
C THR A 30 32.92 -8.17 -39.62
N LEU A 31 33.79 -9.10 -40.06
CA LEU A 31 34.99 -8.75 -40.82
C LEU A 31 34.72 -8.60 -42.32
N ALA A 32 33.62 -9.18 -42.82
CA ALA A 32 33.19 -9.12 -44.21
C ALA A 32 33.05 -7.66 -44.66
N ASP A 33 33.64 -7.33 -45.80
CA ASP A 33 33.54 -5.98 -46.35
C ASP A 33 32.20 -5.79 -47.11
N PRO A 34 31.45 -4.70 -46.88
CA PRO A 34 30.15 -4.50 -47.51
C PRO A 34 30.21 -4.36 -49.04
N LYS A 35 31.38 -4.06 -49.63
CA LYS A 35 31.60 -3.95 -51.08
C LYS A 35 32.26 -5.18 -51.66
N HIS A 36 33.31 -5.69 -51.00
CA HIS A 36 34.11 -6.80 -51.52
C HIS A 36 33.53 -8.17 -51.17
N ASP A 37 32.85 -8.30 -50.03
CA ASP A 37 32.25 -9.54 -49.51
C ASP A 37 30.73 -9.39 -49.33
N ALA A 38 30.08 -8.64 -50.22
CA ALA A 38 28.70 -8.17 -50.06
C ALA A 38 27.68 -9.27 -49.73
N ARG A 39 27.86 -10.49 -50.27
CA ARG A 39 26.97 -11.64 -49.96
C ARG A 39 27.11 -12.07 -48.50
N GLU A 40 28.34 -12.30 -48.03
CA GLU A 40 28.61 -12.71 -46.65
C GLU A 40 28.20 -11.62 -45.65
N TYR A 41 28.48 -10.35 -46.00
CA TYR A 41 28.04 -9.20 -45.20
C TYR A 41 26.51 -9.19 -45.04
N LYS A 42 25.78 -9.40 -46.13
CA LYS A 42 24.31 -9.43 -46.11
C LYS A 42 23.77 -10.63 -45.32
N GLU A 43 24.28 -11.84 -45.59
CA GLU A 43 23.88 -13.07 -44.89
C GLU A 43 24.11 -12.95 -43.37
N PHE A 44 25.21 -12.30 -42.96
CA PHE A 44 25.48 -12.02 -41.56
C PHE A 44 24.39 -11.12 -40.93
N TRP A 45 24.07 -9.99 -41.56
CA TRP A 45 23.07 -9.07 -41.00
C TRP A 45 21.65 -9.61 -41.05
N ASP A 46 21.31 -10.37 -42.08
CA ASP A 46 20.01 -11.07 -42.20
C ASP A 46 19.84 -12.07 -41.04
N GLU A 47 20.88 -12.84 -40.71
CA GLU A 47 20.84 -13.79 -39.58
C GLU A 47 20.81 -13.09 -38.22
N GLU A 48 21.60 -12.03 -38.01
CA GLU A 48 21.56 -11.27 -36.76
C GLU A 48 20.21 -10.54 -36.57
N GLU A 49 19.58 -10.10 -37.66
CA GLU A 49 18.24 -9.50 -37.64
C GLU A 49 17.21 -10.54 -37.24
N ARG A 50 17.29 -11.75 -37.84
CA ARG A 50 16.44 -12.88 -37.49
C ARG A 50 16.56 -13.21 -35.99
N ARG A 51 17.78 -13.30 -35.45
CA ARG A 51 18.00 -13.56 -34.02
C ARG A 51 17.44 -12.48 -33.12
N CYS A 52 17.55 -11.20 -33.50
CA CYS A 52 16.97 -10.10 -32.73
C CYS A 52 15.42 -10.09 -32.75
N LYS A 53 14.79 -10.69 -33.76
CA LYS A 53 13.32 -10.82 -33.89
C LYS A 53 12.79 -12.08 -33.21
N GLU A 54 13.35 -13.22 -33.55
CA GLU A 54 12.82 -14.55 -33.24
C GLU A 54 13.47 -15.16 -32.00
N GLY A 55 14.65 -14.67 -31.62
CA GLY A 55 15.47 -15.26 -30.58
C GLY A 55 16.56 -16.17 -31.13
N TYR A 56 17.34 -16.74 -30.23
CA TYR A 56 18.49 -17.58 -30.55
C TYR A 56 18.47 -18.84 -29.70
N THR A 57 18.58 -19.98 -30.38
CA THR A 57 18.61 -21.30 -29.75
C THR A 57 19.98 -21.92 -29.95
N VAL A 58 20.61 -22.32 -28.87
CA VAL A 58 21.88 -23.05 -28.89
C VAL A 58 21.89 -24.07 -27.76
N ALA A 59 22.37 -25.29 -28.04
CA ALA A 59 22.46 -26.38 -27.08
C ALA A 59 21.13 -26.67 -26.32
N GLY A 60 19.98 -26.53 -27.00
CA GLY A 60 18.66 -26.79 -26.44
C GLY A 60 18.07 -25.67 -25.57
N VAL A 61 18.81 -24.57 -25.35
CA VAL A 61 18.32 -23.39 -24.61
C VAL A 61 18.01 -22.27 -25.59
N THR A 62 16.83 -21.67 -25.44
CA THR A 62 16.34 -20.57 -26.28
C THR A 62 16.24 -19.29 -25.48
N ILE A 63 16.83 -18.20 -25.98
CA ILE A 63 16.57 -16.84 -25.49
C ILE A 63 15.70 -16.06 -26.47
N THR A 64 14.88 -15.14 -25.96
CA THR A 64 14.02 -14.30 -26.81
C THR A 64 14.83 -13.34 -27.68
N GLY A 65 14.21 -12.84 -28.76
CA GLY A 65 14.85 -11.86 -29.64
C GLY A 65 15.27 -10.58 -28.91
N ALA A 66 14.39 -10.06 -28.03
CA ALA A 66 14.71 -8.91 -27.20
C ALA A 66 15.87 -9.17 -26.22
N HIS A 67 15.99 -10.40 -25.68
CA HIS A 67 17.12 -10.77 -24.84
C HIS A 67 18.42 -10.88 -25.64
N TYR A 68 18.40 -11.52 -26.81
CA TYR A 68 19.56 -11.62 -27.70
C TYR A 68 20.05 -10.22 -28.11
N ASP A 69 19.13 -9.34 -28.48
CA ASP A 69 19.42 -7.96 -28.86
C ASP A 69 19.99 -7.15 -27.68
N TYR A 70 19.47 -7.36 -26.46
CA TYR A 70 20.03 -6.77 -25.24
C TYR A 70 21.48 -7.17 -24.99
N LEU A 71 21.80 -8.45 -25.09
CA LEU A 71 23.15 -8.95 -24.86
C LEU A 71 24.14 -8.49 -25.94
N ASN A 72 23.74 -8.53 -27.22
CA ASN A 72 24.67 -8.35 -28.34
C ASN A 72 24.75 -6.92 -28.86
N TYR A 73 23.71 -6.10 -28.65
CA TYR A 73 23.62 -4.75 -29.21
C TYR A 73 23.17 -3.70 -28.18
N GLY A 74 22.96 -4.09 -26.92
CA GLY A 74 22.76 -3.17 -25.81
C GLY A 74 24.10 -2.73 -25.23
N ARG A 75 24.38 -1.42 -25.16
CA ARG A 75 25.49 -0.89 -24.35
C ARG A 75 24.95 -0.33 -23.04
N ILE A 76 25.40 -0.88 -21.92
CA ILE A 76 24.98 -0.47 -20.57
C ILE A 76 26.15 0.12 -19.80
N GLN A 77 25.84 1.00 -18.84
CA GLN A 77 26.87 1.54 -17.95
C GLN A 77 27.10 0.57 -16.79
N LEU A 78 28.22 -0.14 -16.81
CA LEU A 78 28.63 -1.05 -15.75
C LEU A 78 29.88 -0.51 -15.06
N VAL A 79 30.03 -0.85 -13.77
CA VAL A 79 31.31 -0.72 -13.07
C VAL A 79 32.20 -1.88 -13.52
N LYS A 80 33.47 -1.62 -13.84
CA LYS A 80 34.42 -2.67 -14.23
C LYS A 80 34.50 -3.75 -13.15
N GLU A 81 34.57 -5.02 -13.54
CA GLU A 81 34.72 -6.12 -12.59
C GLU A 81 35.87 -5.90 -11.61
N PRO A 82 35.66 -6.20 -10.32
CA PRO A 82 36.69 -6.07 -9.30
C PRO A 82 37.85 -7.03 -9.59
N THR A 83 39.08 -6.56 -9.42
CA THR A 83 40.28 -7.40 -9.49
C THR A 83 40.30 -8.44 -8.35
N LYS A 84 41.12 -9.50 -8.46
CA LYS A 84 41.27 -10.50 -7.38
C LYS A 84 41.59 -9.89 -6.01
N ALA A 85 42.37 -8.81 -5.98
CA ALA A 85 42.67 -8.06 -4.75
C ALA A 85 41.42 -7.36 -4.19
N GLN A 86 40.59 -6.79 -5.06
CA GLN A 86 39.32 -6.16 -4.69
C GLN A 86 38.28 -7.18 -4.22
N LEU A 87 38.24 -8.39 -4.80
CA LEU A 87 37.38 -9.47 -4.30
C LEU A 87 37.73 -9.88 -2.86
N GLN A 88 39.01 -9.87 -2.47
CA GLN A 88 39.42 -10.11 -1.07
C GLN A 88 38.91 -9.02 -0.12
N GLU A 89 38.91 -7.76 -0.53
CA GLU A 89 38.38 -6.65 0.27
C GLU A 89 36.85 -6.72 0.42
N LEU A 90 36.14 -7.11 -0.65
CA LEU A 90 34.69 -7.38 -0.63
C LEU A 90 34.35 -8.53 0.34
N ASN A 91 35.13 -9.62 0.32
CA ASN A 91 34.98 -10.76 1.23
C ASN A 91 35.26 -10.39 2.70
N GLN A 92 35.86 -9.23 2.96
CA GLN A 92 36.07 -8.66 4.29
C GLN A 92 35.02 -7.58 4.63
N GLY A 93 33.95 -7.47 3.84
CA GLY A 93 32.84 -6.53 4.08
C GLY A 93 33.13 -5.08 3.72
N ARG A 94 34.21 -4.78 2.97
CA ARG A 94 34.59 -3.40 2.62
C ARG A 94 34.07 -3.00 1.23
N LYS A 95 33.51 -1.80 1.12
CA LYS A 95 33.05 -1.20 -0.15
C LYS A 95 34.23 -0.66 -0.95
N ILE A 96 34.23 -0.87 -2.26
CA ILE A 96 35.33 -0.50 -3.16
C ILE A 96 34.85 0.56 -4.16
N LYS A 97 35.72 1.53 -4.48
CA LYS A 97 35.44 2.59 -5.45
C LYS A 97 35.51 2.04 -6.89
N GLY A 98 34.44 2.24 -7.66
CA GLY A 98 34.35 1.83 -9.06
C GLY A 98 34.07 2.98 -10.03
N THR A 99 34.55 2.87 -11.27
CA THR A 99 34.26 3.81 -12.36
C THR A 99 33.33 3.14 -13.38
N LYS A 100 32.20 3.79 -13.70
CA LYS A 100 31.27 3.30 -14.72
C LYS A 100 31.84 3.53 -16.12
N LYS A 101 31.81 2.50 -16.97
CA LYS A 101 32.09 2.58 -18.41
C LYS A 101 30.99 1.86 -19.19
N GLU A 102 30.87 2.14 -20.47
CA GLU A 102 29.95 1.41 -21.34
C GLU A 102 30.52 0.03 -21.68
N PHE A 103 29.72 -1.01 -21.49
CA PHE A 103 30.03 -2.39 -21.83
C PHE A 103 28.78 -3.10 -22.39
N PHE A 104 28.96 -4.26 -23.02
CA PHE A 104 27.84 -5.15 -23.30
C PHE A 104 27.39 -5.85 -22.01
N PRO A 105 26.08 -6.11 -21.83
CA PRO A 105 25.60 -6.91 -20.72
C PRO A 105 26.17 -8.33 -20.79
N THR A 106 26.44 -8.89 -19.63
CA THR A 106 26.66 -10.32 -19.48
C THR A 106 25.31 -11.04 -19.35
N PHE A 107 25.27 -12.30 -19.75
CA PHE A 107 24.10 -13.14 -19.55
C PHE A 107 23.89 -13.35 -18.05
N TRP A 108 22.68 -13.12 -17.55
CA TRP A 108 22.27 -13.44 -16.17
C TRP A 108 20.98 -14.26 -16.18
N ASP A 109 20.90 -15.25 -15.30
CA ASP A 109 19.73 -16.14 -15.12
C ASP A 109 18.43 -15.36 -14.82
N GLY A 110 18.47 -14.37 -13.93
CA GLY A 110 17.27 -13.56 -13.64
C GLY A 110 16.81 -12.73 -14.84
N ASP A 111 17.73 -12.35 -15.73
CA ASP A 111 17.40 -11.63 -16.96
C ASP A 111 16.72 -12.58 -17.95
N TYR A 112 17.23 -13.81 -18.05
CA TYR A 112 16.60 -14.88 -18.82
C TYR A 112 15.14 -15.09 -18.41
N HIS A 113 14.87 -15.31 -17.11
CA HIS A 113 13.50 -15.53 -16.64
C HIS A 113 12.59 -14.33 -16.93
N TYR A 114 13.10 -13.11 -16.75
CA TYR A 114 12.35 -11.89 -17.05
C TYR A 114 11.95 -11.77 -18.53
N PHE A 115 12.91 -11.92 -19.45
CA PHE A 115 12.61 -11.81 -20.88
C PHE A 115 11.67 -12.93 -21.36
N GLN A 116 11.79 -14.14 -20.80
CA GLN A 116 10.86 -15.25 -21.06
C GLN A 116 9.45 -14.95 -20.54
N ALA A 117 9.33 -14.40 -19.31
CA ALA A 117 8.06 -13.99 -18.73
C ALA A 117 7.35 -12.92 -19.56
N LEU A 118 8.11 -11.90 -20.03
CA LEU A 118 7.58 -10.84 -20.88
C LEU A 118 7.05 -11.39 -22.22
N LYS A 119 7.82 -12.26 -22.87
CA LYS A 119 7.40 -12.89 -24.13
C LYS A 119 6.18 -13.79 -23.91
N LYS A 120 6.18 -14.64 -22.89
CA LYS A 120 5.06 -15.55 -22.59
C LYS A 120 3.77 -14.78 -22.31
N ALA A 121 3.84 -13.68 -21.54
CA ALA A 121 2.69 -12.83 -21.32
C ALA A 121 2.13 -12.32 -22.66
N GLY A 122 3.00 -11.81 -23.54
CA GLY A 122 2.60 -11.28 -24.85
C GLY A 122 1.99 -12.34 -25.77
N ASP A 123 2.60 -13.53 -25.84
CA ASP A 123 2.11 -14.66 -26.63
C ASP A 123 0.72 -15.14 -26.19
N LEU A 124 0.39 -14.99 -24.89
CA LEU A 124 -0.90 -15.35 -24.30
C LEU A 124 -1.95 -14.23 -24.36
N GLY A 125 -1.61 -13.05 -24.89
CA GLY A 125 -2.49 -11.87 -24.83
C GLY A 125 -2.64 -11.30 -23.42
N LEU A 126 -1.68 -11.57 -22.54
CA LEU A 126 -1.64 -11.09 -21.17
C LEU A 126 -0.62 -9.95 -21.01
N HIS A 127 -0.79 -9.18 -19.96
CA HIS A 127 0.11 -8.12 -19.53
C HIS A 127 1.13 -8.65 -18.51
N LEU A 128 2.15 -7.88 -18.16
CA LEU A 128 3.14 -8.28 -17.14
C LEU A 128 3.28 -7.22 -16.05
N CYS A 129 3.20 -7.67 -14.79
CA CYS A 129 3.50 -6.87 -13.60
C CYS A 129 4.79 -7.39 -12.96
N VAL A 130 5.75 -6.50 -12.69
CA VAL A 130 7.08 -6.85 -12.19
C VAL A 130 7.49 -6.05 -10.96
N GLY A 131 7.50 -6.71 -9.80
CA GLY A 131 8.13 -6.21 -8.57
C GLY A 131 9.62 -6.53 -8.56
N LYS A 132 10.49 -5.54 -8.31
CA LYS A 132 11.95 -5.76 -8.27
C LYS A 132 12.64 -5.00 -7.16
N SER A 133 13.77 -5.52 -6.68
CA SER A 133 14.68 -4.76 -5.82
C SER A 133 15.37 -3.61 -6.60
N ARG A 134 15.94 -2.63 -5.89
CA ARG A 134 16.71 -1.56 -6.56
C ARG A 134 17.92 -2.11 -7.31
N ARG A 135 18.38 -1.32 -8.30
CA ARG A 135 19.63 -1.54 -9.07
C ARG A 135 19.72 -2.85 -9.86
N LYS A 136 18.59 -3.37 -10.37
CA LYS A 136 18.55 -4.56 -11.24
C LYS A 136 18.53 -4.26 -12.76
N GLY A 137 18.85 -3.03 -13.15
CA GLY A 137 19.00 -2.65 -14.57
C GLY A 137 17.72 -2.63 -15.42
N TYR A 138 16.52 -2.62 -14.81
CA TYR A 138 15.26 -2.73 -15.55
C TYR A 138 15.00 -1.60 -16.56
N SER A 139 15.37 -0.34 -16.28
CA SER A 139 15.24 0.75 -17.26
C SER A 139 16.13 0.53 -18.49
N PHE A 140 17.30 -0.12 -18.34
CA PHE A 140 18.13 -0.53 -19.48
C PHE A 140 17.47 -1.65 -20.29
N LYS A 141 16.98 -2.70 -19.60
CA LYS A 141 16.29 -3.83 -20.25
C LYS A 141 15.06 -3.36 -21.03
N ASN A 142 14.22 -2.54 -20.41
CA ASN A 142 12.97 -2.06 -21.00
C ASN A 142 13.21 -1.01 -22.08
N GLY A 143 14.21 -0.14 -21.90
CA GLY A 143 14.67 0.75 -22.97
C GLY A 143 15.13 -0.04 -24.19
N LYS A 144 15.77 -1.20 -24.00
CA LYS A 144 16.17 -2.07 -25.09
C LYS A 144 15.00 -2.82 -25.73
N VAL A 145 14.02 -3.30 -24.95
CA VAL A 145 12.76 -3.87 -25.49
C VAL A 145 12.05 -2.85 -26.39
N ALA A 146 11.91 -1.61 -25.92
CA ALA A 146 11.29 -0.54 -26.69
C ALA A 146 12.06 -0.25 -28.00
N GLU A 147 13.39 -0.25 -27.94
CA GLU A 147 14.25 -0.05 -29.09
C GLU A 147 14.25 -1.25 -30.06
N ASN A 148 14.14 -2.48 -29.57
CA ASN A 148 13.97 -3.68 -30.37
C ASN A 148 12.67 -3.63 -31.18
N ILE A 149 11.54 -3.35 -30.53
CA ILE A 149 10.23 -3.19 -31.18
C ILE A 149 10.31 -2.09 -32.26
N TYR A 150 10.90 -0.93 -31.92
CA TYR A 150 11.07 0.16 -32.87
C TYR A 150 11.85 -0.24 -34.12
N ASN A 151 12.88 -1.09 -34.00
CA ASN A 151 13.71 -1.44 -35.15
C ASN A 151 13.17 -2.61 -35.98
N PHE A 152 12.39 -3.50 -35.36
CA PHE A 152 12.06 -4.79 -35.95
C PHE A 152 10.57 -5.06 -36.14
N LYS A 153 9.68 -4.17 -35.64
CA LYS A 153 8.24 -4.22 -35.91
C LYS A 153 7.74 -2.94 -36.61
N PRO A 154 7.39 -3.00 -37.91
CA PRO A 154 6.92 -1.81 -38.64
C PRO A 154 5.59 -1.33 -38.08
N ASN A 155 5.32 -0.03 -38.17
CA ASN A 155 4.12 0.65 -37.66
C ASN A 155 3.85 0.48 -36.15
N SER A 156 4.80 -0.06 -35.38
CA SER A 156 4.62 -0.27 -33.94
C SER A 156 4.63 1.05 -33.16
N ILE A 157 3.84 1.14 -32.10
CA ILE A 157 3.89 2.27 -31.16
C ILE A 157 4.25 1.75 -29.78
N THR A 158 5.38 2.21 -29.24
CA THR A 158 5.76 1.96 -27.83
C THR A 158 5.54 3.23 -27.01
N VAL A 159 4.75 3.14 -25.95
CA VAL A 159 4.51 4.23 -25.01
C VAL A 159 5.27 3.96 -23.71
N ILE A 160 6.13 4.88 -23.31
CA ILE A 160 6.87 4.82 -22.04
C ILE A 160 6.24 5.83 -21.09
N GLY A 161 5.51 5.31 -20.12
CA GLY A 161 4.75 6.06 -19.14
C GLY A 161 5.41 6.14 -17.79
N ALA A 162 5.41 7.30 -17.16
CA ALA A 162 5.71 7.43 -15.74
C ALA A 162 4.76 8.45 -15.10
N PHE A 163 4.62 8.40 -13.77
CA PHE A 163 3.84 9.42 -13.07
C PHE A 163 4.52 10.79 -13.16
N ASP A 164 5.83 10.86 -12.90
CA ASP A 164 6.62 12.08 -13.00
C ASP A 164 7.65 11.97 -14.15
N SER A 165 7.86 13.07 -14.89
CA SER A 165 8.75 13.08 -16.05
C SER A 165 10.23 12.87 -15.70
N SER A 166 10.61 13.07 -14.44
CA SER A 166 11.95 12.76 -13.92
C SER A 166 12.35 11.28 -14.05
N TYR A 167 11.39 10.37 -14.14
CA TYR A 167 11.66 8.94 -14.40
C TYR A 167 11.85 8.63 -15.90
N LEU A 168 11.51 9.56 -16.79
CA LEU A 168 11.65 9.42 -18.25
C LEU A 168 12.93 10.11 -18.76
N TYR A 169 13.33 11.21 -18.12
CA TYR A 169 14.47 12.07 -18.50
C TYR A 169 15.14 12.72 -17.28
N PRO A 170 16.40 13.18 -17.38
CA PRO A 170 17.33 13.02 -18.51
C PRO A 170 18.00 11.65 -18.56
N GLU A 171 17.92 10.87 -17.48
CA GLU A 171 18.58 9.55 -17.33
C GLU A 171 17.55 8.38 -17.22
N GLY A 172 16.29 8.65 -17.56
CA GLY A 172 15.20 7.67 -17.52
C GLY A 172 15.13 6.74 -18.74
N THR A 173 14.09 5.89 -18.81
CA THR A 173 14.02 4.84 -19.84
C THR A 173 14.05 5.38 -21.27
N MET A 174 13.39 6.51 -21.56
CA MET A 174 13.39 7.08 -22.91
C MET A 174 14.75 7.66 -23.32
N ALA A 175 15.56 8.11 -22.36
CA ALA A 175 16.95 8.45 -22.63
C ALA A 175 17.80 7.22 -22.98
N MET A 176 17.54 6.08 -22.33
CA MET A 176 18.20 4.81 -22.65
C MET A 176 17.86 4.33 -24.07
N VAL A 177 16.59 4.42 -24.48
CA VAL A 177 16.16 4.14 -25.86
C VAL A 177 16.99 4.92 -26.87
N LYS A 178 17.14 6.24 -26.67
CA LYS A 178 17.92 7.10 -27.57
C LYS A 178 19.40 6.72 -27.64
N ARG A 179 19.98 6.30 -26.52
CA ARG A 179 21.37 5.82 -26.45
C ARG A 179 21.53 4.54 -27.27
N TYR A 180 20.63 3.56 -27.09
CA TYR A 180 20.64 2.33 -27.87
C TYR A 180 20.48 2.58 -29.37
N MET A 181 19.52 3.41 -29.77
CA MET A 181 19.34 3.74 -31.18
C MET A 181 20.57 4.43 -31.77
N SER A 182 21.21 5.33 -31.02
CA SER A 182 22.44 6.01 -31.44
C SER A 182 23.63 5.06 -31.57
N TRP A 183 23.68 4.01 -30.75
CA TRP A 183 24.67 2.94 -30.88
C TRP A 183 24.41 2.10 -32.13
N ARG A 184 23.17 1.62 -32.31
CA ARG A 184 22.76 0.80 -33.46
C ARG A 184 23.03 1.51 -34.78
N ASN A 185 22.58 2.76 -34.91
CA ASN A 185 22.75 3.56 -36.12
C ASN A 185 24.21 3.80 -36.51
N ARG A 186 25.16 3.71 -35.57
CA ARG A 186 26.59 3.92 -35.83
C ARG A 186 27.35 2.65 -36.21
N HIS A 187 26.87 1.48 -35.79
CA HIS A 187 27.67 0.26 -35.81
C HIS A 187 26.99 -0.92 -36.53
N THR A 188 25.76 -0.77 -37.00
CA THR A 188 25.00 -1.83 -37.68
C THR A 188 24.45 -1.36 -39.01
N ASP A 189 24.08 -2.31 -39.89
CA ASP A 189 23.46 -2.00 -41.19
C ASP A 189 21.96 -1.64 -41.07
N TRP A 190 21.42 -1.62 -39.85
CA TRP A 190 20.00 -1.37 -39.57
C TRP A 190 19.65 0.11 -39.42
N PHE A 191 20.47 1.02 -39.95
CA PHE A 191 20.25 2.46 -39.82
C PHE A 191 18.85 2.87 -40.27
N LYS A 192 18.13 3.62 -39.42
CA LYS A 192 16.82 4.18 -39.77
C LYS A 192 16.82 5.70 -39.69
N ARG A 193 16.33 6.34 -40.76
CA ARG A 193 15.99 7.77 -40.76
C ARG A 193 14.79 8.03 -39.85
N ARG A 194 14.71 9.24 -39.30
CA ARG A 194 13.65 9.65 -38.38
C ARG A 194 12.83 10.80 -38.96
N LEU A 195 11.51 10.61 -39.03
CA LEU A 195 10.53 11.67 -39.27
C LEU A 195 10.44 12.62 -38.08
N ILE A 196 10.41 12.05 -36.87
CA ILE A 196 10.33 12.81 -35.62
C ILE A 196 11.51 12.42 -34.73
N ASN A 197 12.24 13.41 -34.25
CA ASN A 197 13.41 13.24 -33.39
C ASN A 197 13.39 14.23 -32.21
N LYS A 198 12.32 14.18 -31.40
CA LYS A 198 12.14 15.01 -30.20
C LYS A 198 12.56 14.28 -28.93
N GLN A 199 12.60 14.97 -27.79
CA GLN A 199 12.91 14.36 -26.49
C GLN A 199 11.92 13.23 -26.14
N ASP A 200 10.64 13.56 -26.26
CA ASP A 200 9.42 12.79 -25.96
C ASP A 200 8.90 11.91 -27.09
N HIS A 201 9.35 12.12 -28.32
CA HIS A 201 8.82 11.41 -29.47
C HIS A 201 9.89 11.10 -30.51
N LEU A 202 10.03 9.82 -30.83
CA LEU A 202 10.85 9.32 -31.93
C LEU A 202 9.95 8.58 -32.91
N LYS A 203 10.05 8.87 -34.21
CA LYS A 203 9.31 8.18 -35.29
C LYS A 203 10.26 7.84 -36.44
N ALA A 204 10.35 6.57 -36.80
CA ALA A 204 11.11 6.10 -37.95
C ALA A 204 10.41 6.48 -39.26
N GLY A 205 11.17 6.76 -40.30
CA GLY A 205 10.64 6.99 -41.66
C GLY A 205 11.24 8.19 -42.34
N VAL A 206 10.68 8.50 -43.51
CA VAL A 206 11.00 9.67 -44.33
C VAL A 206 9.71 10.21 -44.93
N GLN A 207 9.67 11.52 -45.17
CA GLN A 207 8.58 12.13 -45.93
C GLN A 207 8.97 12.15 -47.40
N ILE A 208 8.15 11.57 -48.26
CA ILE A 208 8.33 11.55 -49.72
C ILE A 208 7.00 12.04 -50.31
N ASP A 209 7.03 13.10 -51.11
CA ASP A 209 5.86 13.70 -51.77
C ASP A 209 4.70 14.03 -50.81
N GLY A 210 5.03 14.44 -49.58
CA GLY A 210 4.04 14.76 -48.53
C GLY A 210 3.52 13.55 -47.75
N GLU A 211 3.87 12.33 -48.14
CA GLU A 211 3.48 11.09 -47.46
C GLU A 211 4.61 10.55 -46.55
N ASP A 212 4.25 10.11 -45.36
CA ASP A 212 5.15 9.39 -44.46
C ASP A 212 5.37 7.96 -44.98
N ARG A 213 6.62 7.62 -45.33
CA ARG A 213 7.01 6.29 -45.80
C ARG A 213 8.12 5.67 -44.94
N GLY A 214 8.26 4.34 -45.04
CA GLY A 214 9.30 3.56 -44.37
C GLY A 214 8.75 2.73 -43.20
N PHE A 215 9.54 2.61 -42.15
CA PHE A 215 9.23 1.69 -41.05
C PHE A 215 8.12 2.20 -40.11
N LEU A 216 7.97 3.52 -40.00
CA LEU A 216 6.88 4.22 -39.28
C LEU A 216 6.67 3.85 -37.81
N SER A 217 7.56 3.06 -37.22
CA SER A 217 7.58 2.73 -35.80
C SER A 217 7.88 3.96 -34.93
N GLN A 218 7.36 3.95 -33.71
CA GLN A 218 7.39 5.10 -32.82
C GLN A 218 7.68 4.70 -31.38
N VAL A 219 8.43 5.56 -30.68
CA VAL A 219 8.55 5.52 -29.21
C VAL A 219 8.14 6.88 -28.67
N ILE A 220 7.20 6.89 -27.73
CA ILE A 220 6.59 8.09 -27.17
C ILE A 220 6.70 8.02 -25.65
N ALA A 221 7.18 9.09 -25.02
CA ALA A 221 7.16 9.24 -23.58
C ALA A 221 5.94 10.05 -23.14
N VAL A 222 5.27 9.64 -22.07
CA VAL A 222 4.09 10.31 -21.53
C VAL A 222 4.15 10.41 -20.00
N THR A 223 3.69 11.55 -19.48
CA THR A 223 3.47 11.72 -18.04
C THR A 223 2.00 11.47 -17.71
N PHE A 224 1.75 10.78 -16.60
CA PHE A 224 0.41 10.48 -16.09
C PHE A 224 0.01 11.34 -14.89
N LYS A 225 0.85 12.31 -14.49
CA LYS A 225 0.61 13.21 -13.35
C LYS A 225 -0.75 13.89 -13.39
N ASP A 226 -1.03 14.56 -14.51
CA ASP A 226 -2.21 15.41 -14.67
C ASP A 226 -3.36 14.69 -15.38
N ASN A 227 -3.05 13.64 -16.15
CA ASN A 227 -4.02 12.88 -16.92
C ASN A 227 -3.74 11.37 -16.83
N PRO A 228 -4.52 10.62 -16.03
CA PRO A 228 -4.44 9.17 -15.94
C PRO A 228 -4.63 8.48 -17.31
N GLY A 229 -5.29 9.14 -18.25
CA GLY A 229 -5.53 8.66 -19.61
C GLY A 229 -4.54 9.16 -20.66
N ALA A 230 -3.32 9.57 -20.30
CA ALA A 230 -2.35 10.14 -21.25
C ALA A 230 -1.94 9.18 -22.38
N ALA A 231 -2.09 7.86 -22.18
CA ALA A 231 -1.87 6.85 -23.21
C ALA A 231 -3.12 6.58 -24.08
N ARG A 232 -4.30 7.13 -23.76
CA ARG A 232 -5.52 6.87 -24.54
C ARG A 232 -5.38 7.35 -25.98
N GLY A 233 -5.91 6.56 -26.92
CA GLY A 233 -5.90 6.85 -28.35
C GLY A 233 -4.55 6.64 -29.03
N LYS A 234 -3.54 6.15 -28.31
CA LYS A 234 -2.28 5.69 -28.88
C LYS A 234 -2.39 4.17 -28.99
N ASP A 235 -2.69 3.66 -30.18
CA ASP A 235 -2.81 2.23 -30.50
C ASP A 235 -1.47 1.51 -30.26
N GLY A 236 -1.19 1.25 -28.99
CA GLY A 236 0.12 0.88 -28.48
C GLY A 236 0.39 -0.59 -28.73
N THR A 237 1.51 -0.91 -29.36
CA THR A 237 2.03 -2.28 -29.34
C THR A 237 2.53 -2.67 -27.95
N LEU A 238 3.13 -1.72 -27.23
CA LEU A 238 3.63 -1.89 -25.86
C LEU A 238 3.43 -0.60 -25.08
N VAL A 239 2.82 -0.67 -23.90
CA VAL A 239 2.68 0.45 -22.97
C VAL A 239 3.37 0.10 -21.65
N MET A 240 4.37 0.89 -21.29
CA MET A 240 5.15 0.70 -20.08
C MET A 240 4.70 1.67 -18.98
N PHE A 241 4.58 1.18 -17.75
CA PHE A 241 4.40 1.98 -16.54
C PHE A 241 5.66 1.86 -15.69
N GLU A 242 6.54 2.84 -15.84
CA GLU A 242 7.81 2.94 -15.13
C GLU A 242 7.62 3.48 -13.71
N GLU A 243 8.38 2.90 -12.79
CA GLU A 243 8.40 3.24 -11.37
C GLU A 243 7.00 3.17 -10.73
N ALA A 244 6.31 2.04 -10.95
CA ALA A 244 4.95 1.77 -10.48
C ALA A 244 4.74 1.98 -8.97
N GLY A 245 5.78 1.81 -8.14
CA GLY A 245 5.71 2.07 -6.70
C GLY A 245 5.57 3.55 -6.33
N LYS A 246 5.78 4.49 -7.27
CA LYS A 246 5.60 5.93 -7.07
C LYS A 246 4.56 6.49 -8.04
N PHE A 247 3.48 5.75 -8.22
CA PHE A 247 2.47 6.03 -9.24
C PHE A 247 1.07 6.07 -8.62
N PRO A 248 0.67 7.20 -8.00
CA PRO A 248 -0.57 7.31 -7.21
C PRO A 248 -1.86 6.91 -7.94
N ASN A 249 -1.95 7.21 -9.23
CA ASN A 249 -3.12 6.91 -10.07
C ASN A 249 -2.92 5.67 -10.95
N LEU A 250 -2.02 4.74 -10.60
CA LEU A 250 -1.64 3.59 -11.44
C LEU A 250 -2.84 2.76 -11.90
N ILE A 251 -3.73 2.37 -10.98
CA ILE A 251 -4.91 1.57 -11.33
C ILE A 251 -5.78 2.32 -12.35
N GLN A 252 -6.01 3.62 -12.14
CA GLN A 252 -6.81 4.42 -13.07
C GLN A 252 -6.14 4.51 -14.44
N SER A 253 -4.81 4.63 -14.47
CA SER A 253 -4.04 4.66 -15.72
C SER A 253 -4.08 3.32 -16.46
N ILE A 254 -3.90 2.21 -15.77
CA ILE A 254 -4.03 0.84 -16.32
C ILE A 254 -5.44 0.65 -16.89
N MET A 255 -6.48 0.92 -16.10
CA MET A 255 -7.87 0.74 -16.53
C MET A 255 -8.26 1.63 -17.71
N SER A 256 -7.65 2.81 -17.83
CA SER A 256 -7.87 3.70 -18.99
C SER A 256 -7.09 3.30 -20.24
N THR A 257 -6.02 2.53 -20.08
CA THR A 257 -5.12 2.10 -21.15
C THR A 257 -5.52 0.72 -21.70
N ALA A 258 -6.01 -0.18 -20.86
CA ALA A 258 -6.39 -1.54 -21.27
C ALA A 258 -7.34 -1.56 -22.49
N PRO A 259 -8.43 -0.75 -22.54
CA PRO A 259 -9.34 -0.75 -23.70
C PRO A 259 -8.70 -0.27 -25.00
N THR A 260 -7.56 0.44 -24.94
CA THR A 260 -6.84 0.89 -26.14
C THR A 260 -5.91 -0.17 -26.72
N LEU A 261 -5.76 -1.29 -26.02
CA LEU A 261 -4.98 -2.46 -26.42
C LEU A 261 -5.90 -3.66 -26.74
N GLU A 262 -7.19 -3.38 -26.91
CA GLU A 262 -8.24 -4.35 -27.17
C GLU A 262 -9.01 -3.95 -28.44
N ALA A 263 -9.26 -4.90 -29.32
CA ALA A 263 -10.08 -4.75 -30.51
C ALA A 263 -11.16 -5.84 -30.53
N GLY A 264 -12.34 -5.52 -29.99
CA GLY A 264 -13.41 -6.51 -29.81
C GLY A 264 -12.98 -7.59 -28.81
N GLY A 265 -12.87 -8.84 -29.27
CA GLY A 265 -12.38 -9.97 -28.44
C GLY A 265 -10.87 -10.23 -28.55
N PHE A 266 -10.12 -9.39 -29.27
CA PHE A 266 -8.69 -9.59 -29.52
C PHE A 266 -7.85 -8.60 -28.73
N ILE A 267 -6.70 -9.06 -28.22
CA ILE A 267 -5.66 -8.20 -27.61
C ILE A 267 -4.69 -7.76 -28.70
N THR A 268 -4.49 -6.46 -28.87
CA THR A 268 -3.65 -5.85 -29.93
C THR A 268 -2.28 -5.38 -29.41
N GLY A 269 -2.12 -5.25 -28.09
CA GLY A 269 -0.89 -4.79 -27.46
C GLY A 269 -0.69 -5.32 -26.04
N GLN A 270 0.45 -4.96 -25.45
CA GLN A 270 0.84 -5.44 -24.12
C GLN A 270 1.08 -4.26 -23.15
N MET A 271 0.65 -4.40 -21.90
CA MET A 271 1.11 -3.53 -20.80
C MET A 271 2.24 -4.18 -20.02
N LEU A 272 3.21 -3.37 -19.61
CA LEU A 272 4.31 -3.74 -18.73
C LEU A 272 4.38 -2.77 -17.55
N VAL A 273 3.99 -3.24 -16.38
CA VAL A 273 4.03 -2.48 -15.12
C VAL A 273 5.26 -2.92 -14.33
N TYR A 274 6.15 -2.00 -13.95
CA TYR A 274 7.35 -2.37 -13.20
C TYR A 274 7.82 -1.28 -12.25
N GLY A 275 8.39 -1.68 -11.11
CA GLY A 275 8.88 -0.73 -10.11
C GLY A 275 9.49 -1.42 -8.90
N THR A 276 10.07 -0.61 -8.01
CA THR A 276 10.32 -1.07 -6.63
C THR A 276 9.06 -0.88 -5.79
N GLY A 277 8.80 -1.80 -4.85
CA GLY A 277 7.89 -1.52 -3.75
C GLY A 277 8.57 -0.63 -2.71
N GLY A 278 7.80 0.24 -2.06
CA GLY A 278 8.26 0.96 -0.86
C GLY A 278 9.14 2.21 -1.05
N GLY A 279 9.16 3.03 0.01
CA GLY A 279 9.84 4.33 0.14
C GLY A 279 9.01 5.30 0.97
N LYS A 280 9.65 6.21 1.74
CA LYS A 280 8.95 7.12 2.68
C LYS A 280 7.87 8.01 2.04
N ASP A 281 7.99 8.29 0.74
CA ASP A 281 7.07 9.15 -0.03
C ASP A 281 6.40 8.41 -1.20
N SER A 282 6.21 7.09 -1.10
CA SER A 282 5.74 6.25 -2.21
C SER A 282 4.27 5.86 -2.07
N ASP A 283 3.51 5.98 -3.17
CA ASP A 283 2.14 5.47 -3.29
C ASP A 283 2.16 4.17 -4.09
N TRP A 284 2.46 3.09 -3.35
CA TRP A 284 2.65 1.74 -3.88
C TRP A 284 1.39 0.87 -3.77
N THR A 285 0.29 1.41 -3.22
CA THR A 285 -0.95 0.67 -2.98
C THR A 285 -1.57 0.15 -4.28
N GLY A 286 -1.59 0.97 -5.31
CA GLY A 286 -2.05 0.57 -6.64
C GLY A 286 -1.16 -0.50 -7.27
N PHE A 287 0.14 -0.49 -6.98
CA PHE A 287 1.10 -1.46 -7.50
C PHE A 287 0.99 -2.80 -6.76
N GLU A 288 0.85 -2.78 -5.43
CA GLU A 288 0.57 -3.97 -4.61
C GLU A 288 -0.70 -4.68 -5.08
N GLU A 289 -1.79 -3.95 -5.28
CA GLU A 289 -3.07 -4.51 -5.73
C GLU A 289 -2.94 -5.24 -7.07
N VAL A 290 -2.25 -4.62 -8.05
CA VAL A 290 -2.02 -5.23 -9.37
C VAL A 290 -1.06 -6.43 -9.29
N PHE A 291 -0.09 -6.36 -8.37
CA PHE A 291 0.89 -7.43 -8.18
C PHE A 291 0.28 -8.68 -7.52
N TYR A 292 -0.51 -8.54 -6.45
CA TYR A 292 -1.14 -9.68 -5.76
C TYR A 292 -2.47 -10.14 -6.38
N ASN A 293 -3.06 -9.36 -7.28
CA ASN A 293 -4.28 -9.74 -8.01
C ASN A 293 -4.07 -9.67 -9.54
N PRO A 294 -3.08 -10.38 -10.11
CA PRO A 294 -2.71 -10.25 -11.51
C PRO A 294 -3.89 -10.55 -12.47
N ASP A 295 -4.69 -11.58 -12.18
CA ASP A 295 -5.81 -12.01 -13.02
C ASP A 295 -6.87 -10.91 -13.20
N LYS A 296 -7.11 -10.11 -12.15
CA LYS A 296 -8.08 -9.00 -12.16
C LYS A 296 -7.73 -7.93 -13.20
N TYR A 297 -6.45 -7.80 -13.55
CA TYR A 297 -5.92 -6.80 -14.47
C TYR A 297 -5.38 -7.42 -15.77
N ASN A 298 -5.78 -8.65 -16.09
CA ASN A 298 -5.31 -9.40 -17.25
C ASN A 298 -3.77 -9.53 -17.31
N MET A 299 -3.13 -9.64 -16.15
CA MET A 299 -1.68 -9.83 -16.02
C MET A 299 -1.36 -11.32 -15.94
N LEU A 300 -0.18 -11.72 -16.41
CA LEU A 300 0.32 -13.08 -16.26
C LEU A 300 0.57 -13.40 -14.77
N ALA A 301 -0.17 -14.37 -14.25
CA ALA A 301 -0.05 -14.86 -12.88
C ALA A 301 1.05 -15.94 -12.74
N PHE A 302 1.82 -15.82 -11.66
CA PHE A 302 2.83 -16.78 -11.21
C PHE A 302 2.43 -17.34 -9.85
N ASP A 303 2.79 -18.59 -9.57
CA ASP A 303 2.60 -19.16 -8.24
C ASP A 303 3.46 -18.38 -7.24
N ASN A 304 2.90 -17.99 -6.10
CA ASN A 304 3.62 -17.18 -5.13
C ASN A 304 4.59 -18.06 -4.31
N VAL A 305 5.77 -18.28 -4.89
CA VAL A 305 6.87 -19.04 -4.27
C VAL A 305 7.79 -18.17 -3.41
N TRP A 306 7.53 -16.87 -3.32
CA TRP A 306 8.43 -15.92 -2.65
C TRP A 306 7.98 -15.56 -1.25
N ASP A 307 6.67 -15.45 -0.98
CA ASP A 307 6.16 -15.18 0.37
C ASP A 307 6.01 -16.46 1.20
N GLU A 308 6.24 -16.36 2.51
CA GLU A 308 6.18 -17.52 3.43
C GLU A 308 4.78 -18.17 3.47
N ASP A 309 3.72 -17.37 3.36
CA ASP A 309 2.31 -17.84 3.29
C ASP A 309 1.76 -17.81 1.85
N GLY A 310 2.63 -17.83 0.84
CA GLY A 310 2.25 -17.71 -0.57
C GLY A 310 1.64 -18.97 -1.18
N GLU A 311 1.71 -20.12 -0.48
CA GLU A 311 1.28 -21.41 -1.01
C GLU A 311 -0.21 -21.42 -1.42
N GLY A 312 -0.48 -21.85 -2.65
CA GLY A 312 -1.84 -21.84 -3.22
C GLY A 312 -2.34 -20.46 -3.67
N SER A 313 -1.53 -19.41 -3.55
CA SER A 313 -1.82 -18.07 -4.07
C SER A 313 -0.98 -17.73 -5.31
N THR A 314 -1.38 -16.69 -6.03
CA THR A 314 -0.69 -16.21 -7.23
C THR A 314 -0.30 -14.75 -7.11
N CYS A 315 0.79 -14.35 -7.74
CA CYS A 315 1.23 -12.96 -7.80
C CYS A 315 1.92 -12.63 -9.14
N GLY A 316 2.36 -11.38 -9.30
CA GLY A 316 3.17 -10.93 -10.42
C GLY A 316 4.59 -11.47 -10.38
N PHE A 317 5.39 -11.17 -11.40
CA PHE A 317 6.78 -11.62 -11.46
C PHE A 317 7.64 -10.83 -10.46
N PHE A 318 8.37 -11.51 -9.56
CA PHE A 318 9.21 -10.86 -8.58
C PHE A 318 10.71 -11.12 -8.78
N VAL A 319 11.54 -10.10 -8.56
CA VAL A 319 13.00 -10.23 -8.53
C VAL A 319 13.55 -9.79 -7.17
N PRO A 320 13.96 -10.76 -6.32
CA PRO A 320 14.51 -10.46 -5.01
C PRO A 320 15.95 -9.91 -5.10
N VAL A 321 16.43 -9.31 -4.00
CA VAL A 321 17.78 -8.71 -3.97
C VAL A 321 18.92 -9.71 -4.21
N HIS A 322 18.74 -10.97 -3.81
CA HIS A 322 19.73 -12.05 -3.93
C HIS A 322 19.81 -12.65 -5.34
N GLN A 323 18.83 -12.38 -6.22
CA GLN A 323 18.87 -12.72 -7.64
C GLN A 323 19.65 -11.66 -8.42
N ASN A 324 20.59 -12.02 -9.28
CA ASN A 324 21.44 -11.09 -10.04
C ASN A 324 22.15 -10.08 -9.12
N HIS A 325 22.75 -10.56 -8.02
CA HIS A 325 23.51 -9.71 -7.10
C HIS A 325 24.96 -9.61 -7.55
N GLU A 326 25.41 -8.41 -7.90
CA GLU A 326 26.79 -8.17 -8.34
C GLU A 326 27.79 -8.69 -7.31
N GLY A 327 28.78 -9.47 -7.75
CA GLY A 327 29.75 -10.16 -6.87
C GLY A 327 29.34 -11.58 -6.46
N PHE A 328 28.08 -11.99 -6.68
CA PHE A 328 27.57 -13.33 -6.37
C PHE A 328 26.93 -13.97 -7.61
N ILE A 329 27.64 -13.92 -8.73
CA ILE A 329 27.23 -14.52 -10.00
C ILE A 329 28.43 -15.33 -10.51
N ASP A 330 28.19 -16.52 -11.06
CA ASP A 330 29.25 -17.33 -11.67
C ASP A 330 29.60 -16.88 -13.11
N ASP A 331 30.64 -17.47 -13.69
CA ASP A 331 31.13 -17.13 -15.03
C ASP A 331 30.11 -17.40 -16.16
N ASN A 332 29.10 -18.22 -15.89
CA ASN A 332 28.00 -18.53 -16.80
C ASN A 332 26.76 -17.65 -16.55
N GLY A 333 26.79 -16.75 -15.58
CA GLY A 333 25.67 -15.87 -15.29
C GLY A 333 24.63 -16.44 -14.34
N ASN A 334 24.90 -17.55 -13.66
CA ASN A 334 24.00 -18.08 -12.64
C ASN A 334 24.17 -17.32 -11.33
N SER A 335 23.07 -16.95 -10.71
CA SER A 335 23.05 -16.28 -9.42
C SER A 335 23.40 -17.27 -8.30
N LYS A 336 24.36 -16.91 -7.46
CA LYS A 336 24.71 -17.67 -6.25
C LYS A 336 23.77 -17.28 -5.11
N LEU A 337 22.52 -17.72 -5.21
CA LEU A 337 21.40 -17.26 -4.37
C LEU A 337 21.69 -17.39 -2.86
N VAL A 338 22.26 -18.53 -2.43
CA VAL A 338 22.57 -18.80 -1.01
C VAL A 338 23.65 -17.85 -0.49
N GLU A 339 24.75 -17.69 -1.23
CA GLU A 339 25.85 -16.80 -0.84
C GLU A 339 25.39 -15.34 -0.79
N ALA A 340 24.61 -14.92 -1.79
CA ALA A 340 24.04 -13.58 -1.85
C ALA A 340 23.05 -13.32 -0.69
N LYS A 341 22.21 -14.30 -0.35
CA LYS A 341 21.27 -14.20 0.77
C LYS A 341 22.00 -14.08 2.10
N ASN A 342 23.01 -14.92 2.35
CA ASN A 342 23.84 -14.87 3.56
C ASN A 342 24.55 -13.51 3.71
N PHE A 343 25.06 -12.95 2.62
CA PHE A 343 25.66 -11.61 2.61
C PHE A 343 24.66 -10.51 3.00
N GLN A 344 23.43 -10.58 2.47
CA GLN A 344 22.38 -9.62 2.82
C GLN A 344 21.89 -9.78 4.26
N GLU A 345 21.83 -11.01 4.78
CA GLU A 345 21.48 -11.30 6.18
C GLU A 345 22.50 -10.70 7.16
N GLN A 346 23.80 -10.75 6.84
CA GLN A 346 24.84 -10.09 7.63
C GLN A 346 24.60 -8.57 7.70
N ILE A 347 24.31 -7.92 6.57
CA ILE A 347 23.99 -6.48 6.54
C ILE A 347 22.74 -6.18 7.38
N ARG A 348 21.70 -7.01 7.26
CA ARG A 348 20.46 -6.88 8.05
C ARG A 348 20.75 -7.02 9.56
N ALA A 349 21.58 -7.97 9.96
CA ALA A 349 21.99 -8.17 11.36
C ALA A 349 22.78 -6.96 11.91
N ASP A 350 23.72 -6.43 11.13
CA ASP A 350 24.49 -5.23 11.49
C ASP A 350 23.58 -3.99 11.63
N LEU A 351 22.60 -3.83 10.75
CA LEU A 351 21.61 -2.75 10.82
C LEU A 351 20.69 -2.90 12.05
N ALA A 352 20.28 -4.14 12.37
CA ALA A 352 19.46 -4.44 13.54
C ALA A 352 20.19 -4.13 14.87
N ALA A 353 21.51 -4.31 14.91
CA ALA A 353 22.34 -4.08 16.11
C ALA A 353 22.58 -2.59 16.44
N ASN A 354 22.26 -1.66 15.54
CA ASN A 354 22.45 -0.22 15.76
C ASN A 354 21.28 0.41 16.56
N ALA A 355 21.55 1.46 17.35
CA ALA A 355 20.58 2.05 18.30
C ALA A 355 19.28 2.64 17.68
N ASN A 356 19.26 2.91 16.37
CA ASN A 356 18.08 3.30 15.58
C ASN A 356 17.62 2.16 14.63
N GLY A 357 17.88 0.91 15.01
CA GLY A 357 17.93 -0.25 14.11
C GLY A 357 16.62 -0.61 13.43
N SER A 358 15.47 -0.47 14.10
CA SER A 358 14.19 -0.95 13.55
C SER A 358 13.76 -0.20 12.28
N SER A 359 13.76 1.13 12.29
CA SER A 359 13.32 1.91 11.13
C SER A 359 14.32 1.88 9.98
N THR A 360 15.62 1.84 10.31
CA THR A 360 16.70 1.77 9.32
C THR A 360 16.73 0.40 8.64
N LEU A 361 16.45 -0.67 9.38
CA LEU A 361 16.31 -2.02 8.85
C LEU A 361 15.08 -2.13 7.96
N ASP A 362 13.92 -1.60 8.39
CA ASP A 362 12.71 -1.62 7.56
C ASP A 362 12.91 -0.87 6.23
N ASP A 363 13.49 0.34 6.27
CA ASP A 363 13.85 1.10 5.06
C ASP A 363 14.80 0.28 4.16
N TYR A 364 15.78 -0.42 4.75
CA TYR A 364 16.72 -1.25 4.01
C TYR A 364 16.03 -2.47 3.35
N CYS A 365 15.16 -3.16 4.08
CA CYS A 365 14.44 -4.33 3.59
C CYS A 365 13.45 -3.97 2.46
N MET A 366 12.81 -2.81 2.53
CA MET A 366 11.94 -2.32 1.45
C MET A 366 12.73 -2.08 0.15
N GLU A 367 13.96 -1.57 0.26
CA GLU A 367 14.85 -1.29 -0.87
C GLU A 367 15.57 -2.55 -1.40
N ASN A 368 15.82 -3.51 -0.50
CA ASN A 368 16.55 -4.76 -0.71
C ASN A 368 15.72 -5.97 -0.24
N PRO A 369 14.53 -6.19 -0.81
CA PRO A 369 13.60 -7.21 -0.32
C PRO A 369 14.02 -8.62 -0.73
N PHE A 370 13.73 -9.58 0.14
CA PHE A 370 13.80 -11.01 -0.12
C PHE A 370 12.49 -11.52 -0.71
N THR A 371 11.38 -10.90 -0.35
CA THR A 371 10.03 -11.34 -0.74
C THR A 371 9.19 -10.14 -1.20
N PRO A 372 8.12 -10.37 -1.98
CA PRO A 372 7.12 -9.35 -2.28
C PRO A 372 6.56 -8.68 -1.02
N ALA A 373 6.27 -9.43 0.04
CA ALA A 373 5.74 -8.87 1.29
C ALA A 373 6.71 -7.87 1.93
N GLU A 374 8.03 -8.07 1.83
CA GLU A 374 9.02 -7.08 2.27
C GLU A 374 9.07 -5.87 1.33
N ALA A 375 8.93 -6.07 0.02
CA ALA A 375 8.96 -4.99 -0.97
C ALA A 375 7.73 -4.06 -0.83
N PHE A 376 6.55 -4.65 -0.64
CA PHE A 376 5.29 -3.95 -0.42
C PHE A 376 4.99 -3.72 1.06
N LYS A 377 5.98 -3.95 1.93
CA LYS A 377 5.82 -3.71 3.36
C LYS A 377 5.42 -2.26 3.54
N ARG A 378 4.28 -2.03 4.20
CA ARG A 378 3.92 -0.70 4.68
C ARG A 378 5.13 -0.23 5.47
N SER A 379 5.80 0.82 5.01
CA SER A 379 6.62 1.62 5.93
C SER A 379 5.72 1.82 7.14
N SER A 380 6.21 1.46 8.32
CA SER A 380 5.45 1.32 9.55
C SER A 380 4.78 2.63 9.98
N ASN A 381 3.75 3.03 9.23
CA ASN A 381 2.87 4.16 9.46
C ASN A 381 1.60 3.71 10.17
N ASN A 382 1.38 2.39 10.28
CA ASN A 382 0.43 1.87 11.25
C ASN A 382 1.11 1.89 12.62
N ILE A 383 0.67 2.83 13.46
CA ILE A 383 1.17 3.01 14.82
C ILE A 383 0.72 1.89 15.76
N PHE A 384 -0.30 1.11 15.39
CA PHE A 384 -0.88 0.07 16.21
C PHE A 384 -0.12 -1.26 16.12
N PRO A 385 -0.14 -2.09 17.18
CA PRO A 385 0.57 -3.37 17.22
C PRO A 385 -0.13 -4.43 16.35
N THR A 386 0.19 -4.46 15.06
CA THR A 386 -0.46 -5.32 14.05
C THR A 386 -0.46 -6.81 14.42
N VAL A 387 0.66 -7.33 14.93
CA VAL A 387 0.77 -8.74 15.35
C VAL A 387 -0.23 -9.10 16.45
N LEU A 388 -0.48 -8.19 17.41
CA LEU A 388 -1.46 -8.43 18.48
C LEU A 388 -2.89 -8.35 17.93
N LEU A 389 -3.14 -7.41 17.03
CA LEU A 389 -4.44 -7.23 16.38
C LEU A 389 -4.81 -8.45 15.52
N ASP A 390 -3.87 -9.00 14.73
CA ASP A 390 -4.10 -10.20 13.92
C ASP A 390 -4.39 -11.43 14.77
N LYS A 391 -3.64 -11.61 15.86
CA LYS A 391 -3.91 -12.68 16.85
C LYS A 391 -5.31 -12.55 17.44
N ARG A 392 -5.72 -11.33 17.79
CA ARG A 392 -7.05 -11.06 18.35
C ARG A 392 -8.15 -11.34 17.31
N LEU A 393 -7.98 -10.87 16.07
CA LEU A 393 -8.95 -11.08 15.00
C LEU A 393 -9.13 -12.58 14.70
N THR A 394 -8.03 -13.31 14.63
CA THR A 394 -8.03 -14.77 14.43
C THR A 394 -8.78 -15.48 15.56
N LYS A 395 -8.51 -15.10 16.81
CA LYS A 395 -9.20 -15.63 17.98
C LYS A 395 -10.72 -15.37 17.94
N MET A 396 -11.14 -14.16 17.58
CA MET A 396 -12.56 -13.81 17.46
C MET A 396 -13.29 -14.65 16.40
N LYS A 397 -12.63 -14.90 15.25
CA LYS A 397 -13.18 -15.74 14.18
C LYS A 397 -13.28 -17.22 14.59
N LEU A 398 -12.29 -17.75 15.30
CA LEU A 398 -12.25 -19.15 15.72
C LEU A 398 -13.24 -19.46 16.85
N GLU A 399 -13.27 -18.63 17.88
CA GLU A 399 -14.06 -18.93 19.08
C GLU A 399 -15.55 -18.59 18.92
N LYS A 400 -15.94 -17.85 17.86
CA LYS A 400 -17.29 -17.25 17.69
C LYS A 400 -17.76 -16.43 18.92
N THR A 401 -16.85 -16.12 19.86
CA THR A 401 -17.15 -15.46 21.14
C THR A 401 -17.84 -14.13 20.94
N SER A 402 -17.42 -13.37 19.92
CA SER A 402 -18.01 -12.08 19.55
C SER A 402 -19.49 -12.19 19.17
N MET A 403 -19.89 -13.22 18.42
CA MET A 403 -21.28 -13.46 18.03
C MET A 403 -22.16 -13.93 19.20
N SER A 404 -21.58 -14.64 20.18
CA SER A 404 -22.34 -15.13 21.33
C SER A 404 -22.68 -14.04 22.35
N MET A 405 -21.88 -12.97 22.40
CA MET A 405 -22.02 -11.87 23.37
C MET A 405 -22.73 -10.64 22.79
N SER A 406 -22.79 -10.50 21.46
CA SER A 406 -23.39 -9.33 20.81
C SER A 406 -24.91 -9.46 20.68
N ARG A 407 -25.64 -8.45 21.13
CA ARG A 407 -27.07 -8.31 20.86
C ARG A 407 -27.29 -7.11 19.93
N HIS A 408 -27.88 -7.36 18.77
CA HIS A 408 -28.15 -6.35 17.75
C HIS A 408 -29.62 -5.94 17.79
N GLY A 409 -29.90 -4.64 17.74
CA GLY A 409 -31.25 -4.14 17.93
C GLY A 409 -31.39 -2.62 17.84
N SER A 410 -32.50 -2.11 18.36
CA SER A 410 -32.79 -0.68 18.44
C SER A 410 -33.43 -0.33 19.78
N LEU A 411 -33.26 0.93 20.18
CA LEU A 411 -33.92 1.49 21.35
C LEU A 411 -35.31 1.96 20.95
N VAL A 412 -36.32 1.49 21.67
CA VAL A 412 -37.71 1.87 21.47
C VAL A 412 -38.23 2.48 22.76
N ARG A 413 -39.02 3.55 22.65
CA ARG A 413 -39.59 4.20 23.81
C ARG A 413 -40.76 3.39 24.36
N GLY A 414 -40.63 2.90 25.59
CA GLY A 414 -41.67 2.13 26.28
C GLY A 414 -42.81 3.01 26.79
N VAL A 415 -43.86 2.37 27.30
CA VAL A 415 -45.07 3.04 27.86
C VAL A 415 -44.73 3.92 29.07
N SER A 416 -43.66 3.57 29.80
CA SER A 416 -43.13 4.33 30.93
C SER A 416 -42.40 5.63 30.53
N GLY A 417 -42.23 5.87 29.23
CA GLY A 417 -41.46 7.00 28.69
C GLY A 417 -39.94 6.76 28.63
N MET A 418 -39.44 5.67 29.22
CA MET A 418 -38.03 5.27 29.18
C MET A 418 -37.71 4.43 27.93
N TYR A 419 -36.46 4.49 27.46
CA TYR A 419 -35.99 3.63 26.37
C TYR A 419 -35.77 2.18 26.83
N GLU A 420 -36.22 1.25 26.02
CA GLU A 420 -35.98 -0.19 26.14
C GLU A 420 -35.25 -0.70 24.91
N PHE A 421 -34.31 -1.62 25.10
CA PHE A 421 -33.61 -2.26 24.00
C PHE A 421 -34.39 -3.49 23.50
N LEU A 422 -34.75 -3.50 22.22
CA LEU A 422 -35.37 -4.63 21.55
C LEU A 422 -34.39 -5.21 20.52
N THR A 423 -34.18 -6.52 20.56
CA THR A 423 -33.35 -7.22 19.57
C THR A 423 -34.02 -7.19 18.19
N ASN A 424 -33.22 -7.32 17.13
CA ASN A 424 -33.73 -7.38 15.76
C ASN A 424 -34.79 -8.48 15.57
N ASP A 425 -34.61 -9.65 16.20
CA ASP A 425 -35.62 -10.73 16.17
C ASP A 425 -36.94 -10.29 16.80
N LYS A 426 -36.89 -9.56 17.92
CA LYS A 426 -38.10 -9.06 18.60
C LYS A 426 -38.74 -7.92 17.83
N LEU A 427 -37.96 -7.02 17.24
CA LEU A 427 -38.46 -5.96 16.35
C LEU A 427 -39.20 -6.57 15.15
N LYS A 428 -38.62 -7.59 14.53
CA LYS A 428 -39.23 -8.34 13.42
C LYS A 428 -40.55 -9.01 13.82
N GLN A 429 -40.62 -9.63 15.00
CA GLN A 429 -41.85 -10.22 15.54
C GLN A 429 -42.95 -9.17 15.78
N LEU A 430 -42.57 -7.97 16.21
CA LEU A 430 -43.48 -6.86 16.50
C LEU A 430 -43.85 -6.03 15.25
N GLY A 431 -43.30 -6.36 14.07
CA GLY A 431 -43.50 -5.58 12.85
C GLY A 431 -42.90 -4.16 12.90
N LEU A 432 -41.91 -3.94 13.76
CA LEU A 432 -41.21 -2.66 13.89
C LEU A 432 -40.00 -2.60 12.93
N PRO A 433 -39.58 -1.41 12.48
CA PRO A 433 -38.39 -1.25 11.64
C PRO A 433 -37.14 -1.81 12.31
N TYR A 434 -36.30 -2.51 11.55
CA TYR A 434 -35.03 -3.05 12.00
C TYR A 434 -33.98 -2.98 10.89
N HIS A 435 -32.70 -2.88 11.27
CA HIS A 435 -31.57 -2.79 10.35
C HIS A 435 -30.49 -3.80 10.72
N ASN A 436 -29.68 -4.21 9.75
CA ASN A 436 -28.59 -5.15 9.97
C ASN A 436 -27.38 -4.47 10.62
N PRO A 437 -26.63 -5.17 11.49
CA PRO A 437 -25.39 -4.63 12.05
C PRO A 437 -24.29 -4.53 10.99
N ILE A 438 -23.41 -3.54 11.13
CA ILE A 438 -22.23 -3.38 10.29
C ILE A 438 -21.03 -3.95 11.05
N LEU A 439 -20.60 -5.17 10.68
CA LEU A 439 -19.58 -5.92 11.43
C LEU A 439 -18.17 -5.87 10.81
N ASN A 440 -18.07 -5.59 9.51
CA ASN A 440 -16.83 -5.69 8.74
C ASN A 440 -16.30 -4.32 8.29
N PHE A 441 -15.00 -4.24 8.01
CA PHE A 441 -14.31 -3.12 7.40
C PHE A 441 -13.35 -3.53 6.26
N PRO A 442 -13.53 -3.00 5.03
CA PRO A 442 -14.64 -2.12 4.63
C PRO A 442 -15.99 -2.87 4.68
N PRO A 443 -17.12 -2.16 4.82
CA PRO A 443 -18.43 -2.77 4.67
C PRO A 443 -18.57 -3.46 3.30
N GLU A 444 -19.36 -4.52 3.24
CA GLU A 444 -19.66 -5.21 1.98
C GLU A 444 -20.35 -4.26 0.99
N LYS A 445 -20.02 -4.40 -0.30
CA LYS A 445 -20.70 -3.67 -1.37
C LYS A 445 -22.19 -4.00 -1.37
N ASP A 446 -23.01 -2.99 -1.64
CA ASP A 446 -24.46 -3.09 -1.86
C ASP A 446 -25.30 -3.53 -0.64
N LYS A 447 -24.73 -3.54 0.57
CA LYS A 447 -25.48 -3.71 1.83
C LYS A 447 -26.07 -2.40 2.34
N ASP A 448 -27.20 -2.50 3.04
CA ASP A 448 -27.81 -1.40 3.79
C ASP A 448 -26.84 -0.90 4.88
N LEU A 449 -26.41 0.36 4.75
CA LEU A 449 -25.49 1.01 5.68
C LEU A 449 -26.21 1.80 6.78
N THR A 450 -27.54 1.70 6.90
CA THR A 450 -28.29 2.37 7.98
C THR A 450 -27.82 1.92 9.36
N GLY A 451 -27.42 0.64 9.48
CA GLY A 451 -26.81 0.06 10.69
C GLY A 451 -27.75 0.00 11.91
N CYS A 452 -27.32 -0.69 12.96
CA CYS A 452 -28.08 -0.83 14.20
C CYS A 452 -27.18 -0.81 15.44
N LEU A 453 -27.78 -0.63 16.62
CA LEU A 453 -27.08 -0.67 17.91
C LEU A 453 -26.65 -2.11 18.23
N THR A 454 -25.40 -2.26 18.66
CA THR A 454 -24.84 -3.50 19.18
C THR A 454 -24.50 -3.34 20.65
N ILE A 455 -25.07 -4.20 21.51
CA ILE A 455 -24.83 -4.19 22.96
C ILE A 455 -24.12 -5.49 23.38
N TRP A 456 -22.98 -5.34 24.04
CA TRP A 456 -22.28 -6.45 24.73
C TRP A 456 -22.63 -6.49 26.22
N SER A 457 -22.79 -5.33 26.87
CA SER A 457 -23.22 -5.24 28.26
C SER A 457 -24.34 -4.21 28.43
N SER A 458 -25.45 -4.63 29.04
CA SER A 458 -26.55 -3.73 29.38
C SER A 458 -26.12 -2.73 30.47
N PRO A 459 -26.73 -1.54 30.53
CA PRO A 459 -26.39 -0.57 31.57
C PRO A 459 -26.64 -1.15 32.95
N TYR A 460 -25.66 -1.01 33.84
CA TYR A 460 -25.80 -1.36 35.24
C TYR A 460 -26.87 -0.48 35.87
N ARG A 461 -27.86 -1.12 36.52
CA ARG A 461 -28.90 -0.44 37.29
C ARG A 461 -28.68 -0.75 38.75
N ASP A 462 -28.61 0.29 39.56
CA ASP A 462 -28.47 0.14 41.00
C ASP A 462 -29.68 -0.64 41.56
N PRO A 463 -29.49 -1.76 42.28
CA PRO A 463 -30.59 -2.56 42.81
C PRO A 463 -31.55 -1.78 43.72
N SER A 464 -31.08 -0.71 44.38
CA SER A 464 -31.87 0.09 45.31
C SER A 464 -32.72 1.17 44.62
N THR A 465 -32.23 1.77 43.54
CA THR A 465 -32.92 2.87 42.85
C THR A 465 -33.45 2.50 41.47
N ASN A 466 -33.04 1.35 40.93
CA ASN A 466 -33.24 0.91 39.55
C ASN A 466 -32.80 1.93 38.47
N ARG A 467 -31.96 2.89 38.87
CA ARG A 467 -31.40 3.93 38.00
C ARG A 467 -29.97 3.58 37.63
N VAL A 468 -29.57 4.04 36.45
CA VAL A 468 -28.18 3.95 36.02
C VAL A 468 -27.39 5.03 36.75
N PRO A 469 -26.34 4.70 37.52
CA PRO A 469 -25.59 5.68 38.29
C PRO A 469 -25.05 6.80 37.42
N ASP A 470 -25.07 8.02 37.96
CA ASP A 470 -24.47 9.17 37.30
C ASP A 470 -22.98 8.94 37.10
N ASN A 471 -22.48 9.38 35.95
CA ASN A 471 -21.06 9.39 35.67
C ASN A 471 -20.41 7.98 35.61
N LEU A 472 -21.19 6.91 35.38
CA LEU A 472 -20.65 5.56 35.16
C LEU A 472 -20.23 5.33 33.70
N TYR A 473 -21.05 5.78 32.75
CA TYR A 473 -20.81 5.61 31.32
C TYR A 473 -20.45 6.95 30.65
N ARG A 474 -19.84 6.85 29.46
CA ARG A 474 -19.58 7.95 28.53
C ARG A 474 -19.87 7.49 27.11
N ILE A 475 -20.35 8.39 26.25
CA ILE A 475 -20.43 8.14 24.81
C ILE A 475 -19.32 8.90 24.09
N TRP A 476 -18.60 8.22 23.20
CA TRP A 476 -17.61 8.83 22.30
C TRP A 476 -18.09 8.72 20.87
N HIS A 477 -18.23 9.87 20.20
CA HIS A 477 -18.93 9.95 18.92
C HIS A 477 -18.11 10.63 17.82
N ASP A 478 -18.04 9.99 16.65
CA ASP A 478 -17.57 10.60 15.41
C ASP A 478 -18.77 10.86 14.47
N PRO A 479 -19.13 12.13 14.20
CA PRO A 479 -20.26 12.51 13.36
C PRO A 479 -19.93 12.59 11.86
N TYR A 480 -20.95 12.51 11.02
CA TYR A 480 -20.87 12.78 9.58
C TYR A 480 -21.69 14.02 9.19
N ALA A 481 -21.30 14.69 8.10
CA ALA A 481 -21.73 16.07 7.83
C ALA A 481 -22.93 16.26 6.91
N VAL A 482 -23.25 15.29 6.03
CA VAL A 482 -24.16 15.54 4.89
C VAL A 482 -25.23 14.46 4.79
N ASP A 483 -26.49 14.89 4.73
CA ASP A 483 -27.62 14.03 4.34
C ASP A 483 -27.39 13.47 2.93
N LYS A 484 -27.75 12.22 2.71
CA LYS A 484 -27.59 11.58 1.40
C LYS A 484 -28.76 10.64 1.17
N ASP A 485 -29.30 10.67 -0.05
CA ASP A 485 -30.31 9.68 -0.44
C ASP A 485 -29.73 8.29 -0.24
N SER A 486 -30.50 7.41 0.43
CA SER A 486 -30.21 6.00 0.65
C SER A 486 -29.60 5.28 -0.55
N LYS A 487 -30.04 5.59 -1.78
CA LYS A 487 -29.55 4.98 -3.03
C LYS A 487 -28.15 5.42 -3.44
N ASN A 488 -27.70 6.57 -2.92
CA ASN A 488 -26.40 7.17 -3.24
C ASN A 488 -25.37 6.93 -2.12
N ILE A 489 -25.76 6.32 -1.01
CA ILE A 489 -24.84 5.96 0.08
C ILE A 489 -24.01 4.75 -0.36
N SER A 490 -22.70 4.88 -0.25
CA SER A 490 -21.72 3.88 -0.64
C SER A 490 -20.79 3.54 0.52
N PHE A 491 -20.11 2.40 0.44
CA PHE A 491 -19.10 1.97 1.43
C PHE A 491 -17.89 2.91 1.58
N LYS A 492 -17.75 3.93 0.71
CA LYS A 492 -16.70 4.96 0.77
C LYS A 492 -17.10 6.18 1.57
N ASP A 493 -18.39 6.35 1.86
CA ASP A 493 -18.90 7.48 2.63
C ASP A 493 -18.66 7.26 4.13
N SER A 494 -18.31 8.32 4.87
CA SER A 494 -18.12 8.25 6.34
C SER A 494 -19.39 7.81 7.06
N MET A 495 -19.27 7.07 8.16
CA MET A 495 -20.41 6.64 8.96
C MET A 495 -20.46 7.37 10.30
N GLY A 496 -21.64 7.47 10.89
CA GLY A 496 -21.75 7.87 12.29
C GLY A 496 -21.31 6.71 13.16
N VAL A 497 -20.44 6.97 14.14
CA VAL A 497 -20.02 5.97 15.13
C VAL A 497 -20.18 6.52 16.53
N ALA A 498 -20.83 5.78 17.42
CA ALA A 498 -20.94 6.09 18.84
C ALA A 498 -20.57 4.88 19.70
N TRP A 499 -19.44 4.99 20.40
CA TRP A 499 -19.00 4.01 21.40
C TRP A 499 -19.57 4.35 22.77
N VAL A 500 -20.10 3.35 23.48
CA VAL A 500 -20.41 3.47 24.91
C VAL A 500 -19.25 2.88 25.71
N TYR A 501 -18.60 3.73 26.48
CA TYR A 501 -17.48 3.41 27.35
C TYR A 501 -17.91 3.35 28.80
N GLU A 502 -17.58 2.25 29.47
CA GLU A 502 -17.76 2.09 30.91
C GLU A 502 -16.48 2.53 31.63
N ARG A 503 -16.59 3.55 32.48
CA ARG A 503 -15.43 4.09 33.19
C ARG A 503 -14.93 3.17 34.30
N PRO A 504 -13.63 3.22 34.65
CA PRO A 504 -13.09 2.52 35.82
C PRO A 504 -13.94 2.79 37.05
N ASN A 505 -14.43 1.73 37.67
CA ASN A 505 -15.37 1.84 38.78
C ASN A 505 -15.28 0.62 39.71
N LEU A 506 -15.85 0.74 40.92
CA LEU A 506 -15.90 -0.34 41.92
C LEU A 506 -17.29 -0.98 42.05
N ILE A 507 -18.25 -0.52 41.26
CA ILE A 507 -19.68 -0.87 41.41
C ILE A 507 -20.03 -2.07 40.54
N THR A 508 -19.41 -2.16 39.37
CA THR A 508 -19.72 -3.16 38.35
C THR A 508 -18.75 -4.35 38.40
N PRO A 509 -19.18 -5.56 37.99
CA PRO A 509 -18.32 -6.74 37.96
C PRO A 509 -17.12 -6.63 37.00
N SER A 510 -17.26 -5.86 35.92
CA SER A 510 -16.19 -5.61 34.94
C SER A 510 -15.07 -4.74 35.52
N LYS A 511 -15.37 -3.97 36.58
CA LYS A 511 -14.53 -2.88 37.13
C LYS A 511 -14.29 -1.74 36.12
N GLY A 512 -15.01 -1.72 35.00
CA GLY A 512 -14.91 -0.71 33.95
C GLY A 512 -13.65 -0.77 33.08
N ASN A 513 -13.31 0.36 32.46
CA ASN A 513 -12.28 0.53 31.43
C ASN A 513 -12.52 -0.31 30.16
N ILE A 514 -13.79 -0.48 29.76
CA ILE A 514 -14.18 -1.34 28.63
C ILE A 514 -15.27 -0.69 27.76
N LEU A 515 -15.34 -1.13 26.50
CA LEU A 515 -16.43 -0.78 25.57
C LEU A 515 -17.61 -1.74 25.77
N VAL A 516 -18.81 -1.19 25.96
CA VAL A 516 -20.01 -1.98 26.32
C VAL A 516 -21.11 -1.96 25.25
N ALA A 517 -21.10 -0.98 24.36
CA ALA A 517 -21.98 -0.92 23.20
C ALA A 517 -21.36 -0.07 22.07
N LEU A 518 -21.85 -0.31 20.86
CA LEU A 518 -21.49 0.41 19.64
C LEU A 518 -22.75 0.68 18.83
N ASP A 519 -23.02 1.96 18.54
CA ASP A 519 -23.94 2.34 17.48
C ASP A 519 -23.12 2.77 16.25
N ILE A 520 -23.31 2.10 15.11
CA ILE A 520 -22.66 2.46 13.85
C ILE A 520 -23.68 2.43 12.72
N GLY A 521 -23.65 3.45 11.88
CA GLY A 521 -24.46 3.49 10.67
C GLY A 521 -24.52 4.87 10.01
N ARG A 522 -25.14 4.88 8.84
CA ARG A 522 -25.41 6.08 8.06
C ARG A 522 -26.85 6.02 7.53
N PRO A 523 -27.86 6.35 8.35
CA PRO A 523 -29.21 6.59 7.85
C PRO A 523 -29.22 7.74 6.83
N SER A 524 -30.29 7.85 6.05
CA SER A 524 -30.41 8.90 5.02
C SER A 524 -30.35 10.32 5.57
N ARG A 525 -30.80 10.51 6.82
CA ARG A 525 -30.79 11.81 7.51
C ARG A 525 -29.89 11.76 8.73
N VAL A 526 -29.07 12.79 8.89
CA VAL A 526 -28.22 13.01 10.07
C VAL A 526 -29.06 13.10 11.35
N ASP A 527 -30.25 13.72 11.27
CA ASP A 527 -31.17 13.83 12.41
C ASP A 527 -31.66 12.47 12.92
N ASP A 528 -31.84 11.47 12.03
CA ASP A 528 -32.27 10.11 12.42
C ASP A 528 -31.15 9.40 13.20
N TYR A 529 -29.88 9.63 12.83
CA TYR A 529 -28.74 9.14 13.60
C TYR A 529 -28.62 9.86 14.95
N ASN A 530 -28.76 11.19 14.96
CA ASN A 530 -28.72 11.97 16.20
C ASN A 530 -29.83 11.55 17.18
N GLU A 531 -31.03 11.23 16.70
CA GLU A 531 -32.10 10.70 17.55
C GLU A 531 -31.68 9.41 18.26
N ARG A 532 -31.07 8.46 17.53
CA ARG A 532 -30.50 7.23 18.11
C ARG A 532 -29.40 7.51 19.12
N LEU A 533 -28.49 8.44 18.79
CA LEU A 533 -27.39 8.86 19.67
C LEU A 533 -27.90 9.40 21.02
N PHE A 534 -28.90 10.29 21.02
CA PHE A 534 -29.45 10.84 22.25
C PHE A 534 -30.33 9.82 23.01
N ALA A 535 -31.02 8.92 22.31
CA ALA A 535 -31.71 7.79 22.94
C ALA A 535 -30.71 6.88 23.68
N LEU A 536 -29.54 6.64 23.07
CA LEU A 536 -28.45 5.88 23.68
C LEU A 536 -27.88 6.57 24.93
N ALA A 537 -27.73 7.91 24.88
CA ALA A 537 -27.31 8.72 26.02
C ALA A 537 -28.28 8.60 27.20
N GLU A 538 -29.58 8.69 26.95
CA GLU A 538 -30.60 8.51 28.00
C GLU A 538 -30.62 7.07 28.53
N PHE A 539 -30.49 6.07 27.66
CA PHE A 539 -30.53 4.65 28.03
C PHE A 539 -29.37 4.25 28.96
N TYR A 540 -28.16 4.76 28.71
CA TYR A 540 -26.97 4.53 29.55
C TYR A 540 -26.72 5.62 30.60
N ASN A 541 -27.59 6.64 30.71
CA ASN A 541 -27.35 7.85 31.52
C ASN A 541 -25.92 8.42 31.28
N ALA A 542 -25.54 8.54 30.01
CA ALA A 542 -24.19 8.83 29.57
C ALA A 542 -24.14 10.18 28.86
N LYS A 543 -23.16 11.03 29.22
CA LYS A 543 -22.89 12.24 28.45
C LYS A 543 -22.10 11.91 27.17
N ILE A 544 -22.32 12.69 26.12
CA ILE A 544 -21.73 12.52 24.79
C ILE A 544 -20.54 13.47 24.62
N ASN A 545 -19.38 12.91 24.37
CA ASN A 545 -18.23 13.62 23.81
C ASN A 545 -18.12 13.31 22.32
N PHE A 546 -17.92 14.32 21.49
CA PHE A 546 -17.96 14.17 20.03
C PHE A 546 -16.96 15.09 19.34
N GLU A 547 -16.53 14.71 18.13
CA GLU A 547 -15.72 15.58 17.27
C GLU A 547 -16.59 16.72 16.73
N ASN A 548 -16.25 17.97 17.10
CA ASN A 548 -17.01 19.17 16.76
C ASN A 548 -16.59 19.80 15.41
N ASP A 549 -15.74 19.13 14.65
CA ASP A 549 -15.27 19.65 13.35
C ASP A 549 -16.29 19.39 12.22
N ARG A 550 -17.26 18.47 12.43
CA ARG A 550 -18.24 18.04 11.42
C ARG A 550 -19.59 17.64 12.05
N GLY A 551 -20.65 17.59 11.23
CA GLY A 551 -22.01 17.21 11.65
C GLY A 551 -22.81 18.32 12.34
N ASP A 552 -24.07 18.01 12.71
CA ASP A 552 -24.99 18.95 13.38
C ASP A 552 -25.48 18.42 14.76
N VAL A 553 -24.57 17.88 15.56
CA VAL A 553 -24.91 17.37 16.92
C VAL A 553 -25.37 18.51 17.82
N ILE A 554 -24.68 19.65 17.81
CA ILE A 554 -25.00 20.81 18.63
C ILE A 554 -26.34 21.44 18.21
N GLY A 555 -26.59 21.61 16.91
CA GLY A 555 -27.85 22.17 16.43
C GLY A 555 -29.04 21.28 16.77
N TYR A 556 -28.90 19.96 16.59
CA TYR A 556 -29.92 19.01 17.01
C TYR A 556 -30.20 19.11 18.53
N ALA A 557 -29.15 19.13 19.35
CA ALA A 557 -29.28 19.26 20.81
C ALA A 557 -29.98 20.56 21.23
N LYS A 558 -29.70 21.68 20.55
CA LYS A 558 -30.40 22.97 20.80
C LYS A 558 -31.88 22.88 20.44
N ARG A 559 -32.21 22.37 19.24
CA ARG A 559 -33.60 22.23 18.76
C ARG A 559 -34.44 21.36 19.70
N LYS A 560 -33.85 20.29 20.25
CA LYS A 560 -34.53 19.31 21.10
C LYS A 560 -34.35 19.55 22.61
N LYS A 561 -33.65 20.62 23.02
CA LYS A 561 -33.34 20.95 24.44
C LYS A 561 -32.53 19.87 25.18
N LEU A 562 -31.60 19.22 24.48
CA LEU A 562 -30.77 18.09 24.95
C LEU A 562 -29.31 18.47 25.26
N LEU A 563 -28.99 19.77 25.37
CA LEU A 563 -27.62 20.26 25.62
C LEU A 563 -26.97 19.70 26.91
N HIS A 564 -27.78 19.34 27.91
CA HIS A 564 -27.30 18.78 29.18
C HIS A 564 -26.63 17.40 29.04
N TRP A 565 -26.88 16.70 27.93
CA TRP A 565 -26.21 15.44 27.60
C TRP A 565 -24.83 15.63 26.98
N LEU A 566 -24.46 16.83 26.51
CA LEU A 566 -23.17 17.07 25.86
C LEU A 566 -22.07 17.37 26.88
N VAL A 567 -20.85 16.93 26.58
CA VAL A 567 -19.64 17.30 27.33
C VAL A 567 -19.18 18.70 26.88
N GLU A 568 -18.87 19.58 27.83
CA GLU A 568 -18.31 20.91 27.55
C GLU A 568 -16.90 20.78 26.94
N GLU A 569 -16.54 21.70 26.04
CA GLU A 569 -15.25 21.67 25.34
C GLU A 569 -14.09 21.77 26.33
N PHE A 570 -13.11 20.89 26.14
CA PHE A 570 -11.82 20.95 26.82
C PHE A 570 -10.69 20.99 25.80
N ILE A 571 -9.66 21.79 26.10
CA ILE A 571 -8.52 21.97 25.21
C ILE A 571 -7.53 20.81 25.43
N PRO A 572 -7.15 20.04 24.38
CA PRO A 572 -6.10 19.03 24.49
C PRO A 572 -4.79 19.63 25.02
N LEU A 573 -4.06 18.87 25.85
CA LEU A 573 -2.85 19.33 26.56
C LEU A 573 -1.87 20.12 25.68
N LEU A 574 -1.62 19.69 24.44
CA LEU A 574 -0.70 20.35 23.51
C LEU A 574 -1.12 21.80 23.15
N LYS A 575 -2.43 22.06 23.04
CA LYS A 575 -2.94 23.41 22.76
C LYS A 575 -2.94 24.29 24.01
N LYS A 576 -3.00 23.71 25.23
CA LYS A 576 -2.95 24.46 26.51
C LYS A 576 -1.65 25.25 26.67
N GLU A 577 -0.54 24.83 26.05
CA GLU A 577 0.74 25.55 26.10
C GLU A 577 0.80 26.76 25.14
N THR A 578 -0.01 26.80 24.09
CA THR A 578 0.05 27.82 23.03
C THR A 578 -1.13 28.79 23.02
N SER A 579 -2.30 28.43 23.57
CA SER A 579 -3.52 29.25 23.48
C SER A 579 -3.84 30.01 24.78
N LYS A 580 -4.01 31.33 24.69
CA LYS A 580 -4.66 32.14 25.73
C LYS A 580 -6.15 31.76 25.79
N ALA A 581 -6.59 31.16 26.89
CA ALA A 581 -7.98 30.74 27.08
C ALA A 581 -8.94 31.91 26.84
N THR A 582 -9.81 31.79 25.84
CA THR A 582 -10.89 32.74 25.57
C THR A 582 -12.21 32.13 26.03
N THR A 583 -12.97 32.90 26.78
CA THR A 583 -14.11 32.50 27.62
C THR A 583 -15.42 32.32 26.85
N ASN A 584 -15.46 31.43 25.86
CA ASN A 584 -16.73 30.94 25.29
C ASN A 584 -16.80 29.42 25.46
N ARG A 585 -17.73 28.94 26.28
CA ARG A 585 -17.96 27.50 26.50
C ARG A 585 -18.61 26.89 25.26
N SER A 586 -17.86 26.15 24.46
CA SER A 586 -18.39 25.29 23.38
C SER A 586 -18.64 23.87 23.91
N TRP A 587 -19.10 22.94 23.06
CA TRP A 587 -19.29 21.52 23.38
C TRP A 587 -18.48 20.64 22.41
N GLY A 588 -18.01 19.49 22.89
CA GLY A 588 -17.21 18.52 22.12
C GLY A 588 -15.72 18.87 22.01
N ILE A 589 -15.00 18.21 21.10
CA ILE A 589 -13.55 18.37 20.89
C ILE A 589 -13.25 18.65 19.41
N SER A 590 -12.28 19.55 19.14
CA SER A 590 -11.74 19.74 17.78
C SER A 590 -10.45 18.94 17.59
N VAL A 591 -10.47 18.01 16.64
CA VAL A 591 -9.39 17.06 16.29
C VAL A 591 -8.80 17.35 14.89
N SER A 592 -9.17 18.48 14.28
CA SER A 592 -8.75 18.91 12.93
C SER A 592 -7.24 19.06 12.70
N ASP A 593 -6.43 19.26 13.75
CA ASP A 593 -4.96 19.34 13.62
C ASP A 593 -4.36 17.94 13.53
N GLU A 594 -3.58 17.67 12.48
CA GLU A 594 -2.94 16.37 12.24
C GLU A 594 -2.07 15.91 13.41
N ARG A 595 -1.44 16.84 14.16
CA ARG A 595 -0.65 16.52 15.35
C ARG A 595 -1.52 16.05 16.51
N VAL A 596 -2.72 16.63 16.64
CA VAL A 596 -3.70 16.22 17.66
C VAL A 596 -4.21 14.83 17.32
N LYS A 597 -4.60 14.57 16.07
CA LYS A 597 -5.00 13.22 15.62
C LYS A 597 -3.89 12.19 15.82
N GLY A 598 -2.64 12.55 15.51
CA GLY A 598 -1.47 11.69 15.75
C GLY A 598 -1.26 11.36 17.23
N MET A 599 -1.37 12.34 18.12
CA MET A 599 -1.28 12.12 19.57
C MET A 599 -2.44 11.24 20.09
N GLY A 600 -3.66 11.46 19.61
CA GLY A 600 -4.80 10.61 19.96
C GLY A 600 -4.60 9.15 19.54
N ALA A 601 -3.98 8.91 18.39
CA ALA A 601 -3.62 7.57 17.95
C ALA A 601 -2.53 6.92 18.82
N VAL A 602 -1.56 7.69 19.32
CA VAL A 602 -0.57 7.24 20.32
C VAL A 602 -1.27 6.80 21.61
N TYR A 603 -2.17 7.63 22.15
CA TYR A 603 -2.94 7.28 23.34
C TYR A 603 -3.79 6.04 23.16
N LEU A 604 -4.41 5.90 21.98
CA LEU A 604 -5.19 4.72 21.65
C LEU A 604 -4.31 3.46 21.60
N ARG A 605 -3.13 3.54 20.98
CA ARG A 605 -2.16 2.43 20.95
C ARG A 605 -1.78 2.00 22.37
N ASP A 606 -1.46 2.95 23.22
CA ASP A 606 -1.00 2.66 24.58
C ASP A 606 -2.15 2.02 25.40
N TRP A 607 -3.38 2.56 25.28
CA TRP A 607 -4.57 2.03 25.94
C TRP A 607 -4.91 0.60 25.52
N ILE A 608 -4.90 0.26 24.23
CA ILE A 608 -5.23 -1.10 23.80
C ILE A 608 -4.21 -2.15 24.28
N THR A 609 -2.97 -1.72 24.57
CA THR A 609 -1.90 -2.58 25.11
C THR A 609 -1.83 -2.61 26.64
N GLU A 610 -2.70 -1.87 27.32
CA GLU A 610 -2.75 -1.85 28.78
C GLU A 610 -3.20 -3.21 29.34
N VAL A 611 -2.54 -3.66 30.40
CA VAL A 611 -2.81 -4.95 31.05
C VAL A 611 -3.93 -4.78 32.08
N VAL A 612 -5.07 -5.44 31.84
CA VAL A 612 -6.24 -5.41 32.73
C VAL A 612 -6.09 -6.41 33.88
N ARG A 613 -5.58 -7.61 33.59
CA ARG A 613 -5.43 -8.69 34.57
C ARG A 613 -4.31 -9.63 34.14
N THR A 614 -3.52 -10.11 35.10
CA THR A 614 -2.64 -11.27 34.93
C THR A 614 -3.36 -12.51 35.44
N LEU A 615 -3.43 -13.56 34.62
CA LEU A 615 -4.01 -14.86 34.95
C LEU A 615 -3.00 -15.70 35.75
N ASP A 616 -3.50 -16.74 36.43
CA ASP A 616 -2.69 -17.59 37.33
C ASP A 616 -1.57 -18.35 36.60
N ASP A 617 -1.71 -18.55 35.28
CA ASP A 617 -0.69 -19.15 34.40
C ASP A 617 0.40 -18.17 33.94
N GLY A 618 0.35 -16.91 34.40
CA GLY A 618 1.27 -15.84 34.02
C GLY A 618 0.89 -15.10 32.74
N SER A 619 -0.17 -15.50 32.03
CA SER A 619 -0.65 -14.80 30.83
C SER A 619 -1.35 -13.48 31.20
N LYS A 620 -1.15 -12.45 30.38
CA LYS A 620 -1.71 -11.10 30.60
C LYS A 620 -2.89 -10.86 29.67
N LYS A 621 -4.04 -10.48 30.22
CA LYS A 621 -5.18 -9.96 29.44
C LYS A 621 -5.03 -8.46 29.22
N LEU A 622 -5.12 -8.05 27.96
CA LEU A 622 -5.03 -6.65 27.55
C LEU A 622 -6.42 -6.03 27.41
N ILE A 623 -6.52 -4.70 27.36
CA ILE A 623 -7.78 -4.00 26.98
C ILE A 623 -8.26 -4.51 25.61
N LEU A 624 -7.34 -4.75 24.67
CA LEU A 624 -7.65 -5.33 23.35
C LEU A 624 -8.45 -6.64 23.44
N ASP A 625 -8.31 -7.43 24.50
CA ASP A 625 -9.07 -8.67 24.66
C ASP A 625 -10.56 -8.45 24.96
N PHE A 626 -10.96 -7.21 25.25
CA PHE A 626 -12.34 -6.79 25.49
C PHE A 626 -12.94 -6.04 24.30
N PHE A 627 -12.22 -5.97 23.16
CA PHE A 627 -12.77 -5.47 21.91
C PHE A 627 -13.55 -6.59 21.23
N TYR A 628 -14.87 -6.44 21.16
CA TYR A 628 -15.78 -7.46 20.63
C TYR A 628 -16.30 -7.16 19.22
N ASP A 629 -16.01 -5.97 18.67
CA ASP A 629 -16.32 -5.61 17.28
C ASP A 629 -15.16 -6.00 16.36
N GLU A 630 -15.43 -6.77 15.30
CA GLU A 630 -14.39 -7.16 14.33
C GLU A 630 -13.97 -5.98 13.44
N GLY A 631 -14.92 -5.10 13.12
CA GLY A 631 -14.72 -3.94 12.25
C GLY A 631 -13.65 -3.00 12.80
N VAL A 632 -13.65 -2.69 14.09
CA VAL A 632 -12.63 -1.83 14.71
C VAL A 632 -11.23 -2.44 14.64
N ILE A 633 -11.09 -3.77 14.76
CA ILE A 633 -9.79 -4.42 14.67
C ILE A 633 -9.28 -4.38 13.21
N GLN A 634 -10.17 -4.60 12.25
CA GLN A 634 -9.87 -4.48 10.83
C GLN A 634 -9.49 -3.04 10.45
N GLU A 635 -10.16 -2.04 11.04
CA GLU A 635 -9.79 -0.62 10.90
C GLU A 635 -8.41 -0.34 11.50
N LEU A 636 -8.14 -0.80 12.74
CA LEU A 636 -6.84 -0.64 13.40
C LEU A 636 -5.69 -1.28 12.60
N LEU A 637 -5.91 -2.47 12.00
CA LEU A 637 -4.93 -3.14 11.13
C LEU A 637 -4.63 -2.35 9.85
N LYS A 638 -5.66 -1.69 9.28
CA LYS A 638 -5.55 -0.93 8.03
C LYS A 638 -5.25 0.55 8.25
N TRP A 639 -5.21 1.00 9.51
CA TRP A 639 -5.17 2.41 9.87
C TRP A 639 -3.99 3.15 9.26
N ASN A 640 -4.28 4.33 8.75
CA ASN A 640 -3.31 5.33 8.32
C ASN A 640 -3.93 6.73 8.49
N LYS A 641 -3.12 7.78 8.30
CA LYS A 641 -3.58 9.16 8.54
C LYS A 641 -4.59 9.69 7.52
N ILE A 642 -4.65 9.11 6.33
CA ILE A 642 -5.40 9.63 5.17
C ILE A 642 -6.76 8.93 5.02
N GLY A 643 -6.83 7.64 5.32
CA GLY A 643 -8.01 6.80 5.11
C GLY A 643 -9.16 7.12 6.05
N ASN A 644 -10.35 6.63 5.68
CA ASN A 644 -11.55 6.75 6.47
C ASN A 644 -11.66 5.59 7.48
N PHE A 645 -11.55 5.88 8.76
CA PHE A 645 -11.54 4.91 9.87
C PHE A 645 -12.46 5.41 10.98
N ASP A 646 -13.77 5.47 10.69
CA ASP A 646 -14.77 6.13 11.54
C ASP A 646 -14.81 5.55 12.97
N ARG A 647 -14.62 4.23 13.15
CA ARG A 647 -14.59 3.63 14.50
C ARG A 647 -13.35 4.05 15.27
N VAL A 648 -12.21 4.10 14.61
CA VAL A 648 -10.94 4.54 15.22
C VAL A 648 -10.98 6.02 15.55
N SER A 649 -11.56 6.86 14.70
CA SER A 649 -11.77 8.29 14.98
C SER A 649 -12.60 8.52 16.25
N ALA A 650 -13.71 7.80 16.42
CA ALA A 650 -14.52 7.87 17.64
C ALA A 650 -13.74 7.41 18.89
N LEU A 651 -12.88 6.40 18.78
CA LEU A 651 -11.99 5.99 19.88
C LEU A 651 -10.94 7.05 20.21
N ILE A 652 -10.40 7.76 19.22
CA ILE A 652 -9.46 8.87 19.42
C ILE A 652 -10.11 9.99 20.24
N VAL A 653 -11.37 10.35 19.93
CA VAL A 653 -12.16 11.30 20.75
C VAL A 653 -12.27 10.81 22.20
N GLY A 654 -12.46 9.50 22.37
CA GLY A 654 -12.50 8.86 23.68
C GLY A 654 -11.20 8.95 24.48
N MET A 655 -10.05 8.78 23.82
CA MET A 655 -8.75 8.86 24.48
C MET A 655 -8.51 10.25 25.07
N PHE A 656 -8.97 11.30 24.40
CA PHE A 656 -8.92 12.65 24.95
C PHE A 656 -9.81 12.84 26.18
N ASP A 657 -11.01 12.24 26.20
CA ASP A 657 -11.90 12.27 27.37
C ASP A 657 -11.26 11.58 28.59
N ILE A 658 -10.64 10.41 28.39
CA ILE A 658 -9.93 9.69 29.46
C ILE A 658 -8.81 10.57 30.04
N HIS A 659 -7.93 11.11 29.20
CA HIS A 659 -6.80 11.91 29.64
C HIS A 659 -7.23 13.20 30.35
N GLU A 660 -8.29 13.88 29.90
CA GLU A 660 -8.78 15.08 30.61
C GLU A 660 -9.37 14.71 31.97
N HIS A 661 -10.11 13.61 32.06
CA HIS A 661 -10.70 13.14 33.32
C HIS A 661 -9.62 12.78 34.35
N GLU A 662 -8.56 12.08 33.94
CA GLU A 662 -7.41 11.78 34.81
C GLU A 662 -6.74 13.06 35.32
N ASN A 663 -6.55 14.05 34.44
CA ASN A 663 -5.99 15.34 34.82
C ASN A 663 -6.87 16.09 35.83
N LEU A 664 -8.19 16.01 35.72
CA LEU A 664 -9.12 16.61 36.69
C LEU A 664 -8.99 15.96 38.07
N ILE A 665 -8.94 14.62 38.14
CA ILE A 665 -8.73 13.89 39.40
C ILE A 665 -7.40 14.28 40.06
N ILE A 666 -6.32 14.40 39.28
CA ILE A 666 -5.00 14.81 39.80
C ILE A 666 -5.05 16.24 40.35
N LYS A 667 -5.79 17.16 39.71
CA LYS A 667 -5.96 18.53 40.23
C LYS A 667 -6.74 18.55 41.54
N GLU A 668 -7.83 17.79 41.64
CA GLU A 668 -8.62 17.70 42.88
C GLU A 668 -7.83 17.06 44.03
N SER A 669 -7.05 16.02 43.78
CA SER A 669 -6.21 15.38 44.81
C SER A 669 -5.11 16.34 45.31
N ARG A 670 -4.46 17.08 44.40
CA ARG A 670 -3.51 18.14 44.77
C ARG A 670 -4.16 19.27 45.56
N ALA A 671 -5.40 19.64 45.24
CA ALA A 671 -6.16 20.66 45.99
C ALA A 671 -6.52 20.18 47.41
N LYS A 672 -6.95 18.92 47.56
CA LYS A 672 -7.19 18.30 48.88
C LYS A 672 -5.92 18.18 49.73
N ASN A 673 -4.76 17.88 49.13
CA ASN A 673 -3.49 17.86 49.86
C ASN A 673 -3.04 19.25 50.35
N LYS A 674 -3.47 20.35 49.71
CA LYS A 674 -3.21 21.71 50.20
C LYS A 674 -4.04 22.08 51.44
N SER A 675 -5.19 21.45 51.68
CA SER A 675 -5.99 21.72 52.90
C SER A 675 -5.43 21.04 54.16
N ALA A 676 -4.48 20.11 54.02
CA ALA A 676 -3.78 19.49 55.16
C ALA A 676 -2.81 20.47 55.87
N ASN A 677 -2.51 21.64 55.28
CA ASN A 677 -1.77 22.71 55.95
C ASN A 677 -2.58 23.45 57.05
N SER A 678 -3.82 23.03 57.33
CA SER A 678 -4.60 23.48 58.49
C SER A 678 -3.93 23.15 59.84
N PHE A 679 -2.92 22.28 59.87
CA PHE A 679 -2.18 21.97 61.11
C PHE A 679 -1.36 23.18 61.62
N PHE A 680 -0.82 24.02 60.74
CA PHE A 680 0.04 25.16 61.11
C PHE A 680 -0.71 26.48 61.38
N ASN A 681 -2.03 26.53 61.12
CA ASN A 681 -2.86 27.72 61.33
C ASN A 681 -3.75 27.64 62.58
N ARG A 682 -3.48 26.71 63.49
CA ARG A 682 -4.16 26.69 64.80
C ARG A 682 -3.50 27.69 65.73
N THR A 683 -4.27 28.67 66.20
CA THR A 683 -3.87 29.55 67.30
C THR A 683 -3.59 28.68 68.53
N MET A 684 -2.31 28.54 68.89
CA MET A 684 -1.90 27.94 70.15
C MET A 684 -2.20 28.96 71.26
N PHE A 685 -3.29 28.68 72.00
CA PHE A 685 -3.73 29.21 73.31
C PHE A 685 -3.42 30.67 73.70
N THR A 686 -4.47 31.39 74.13
CA THR A 686 -4.42 32.63 74.94
C THR A 686 -3.77 32.42 76.29
#